data_AF-A0A0Q1A6D6-F1
#
_entry.id   AF-A0A0Q1A6D6-F1
#
_cell.length_a   1.000
_cell.length_b   1.000
_cell.length_c   1.000
_cell.angle_alpha   90.00
_cell.angle_beta   90.00
_cell.angle_gamma   90.00
#
_symmetry.space_group_name_H-M   'P 1'
#
loop_
_entity.id
_entity.type
_entity.pdbx_description
1 polymer ?
#
loop_
_entity_poly.entity_id
_entity_poly.type
_entity_poly.pdbx_seq_one_letter_code
_entity_poly.pdbx_strand_id
1 'polypeptide(L)'
;MQRIKNLSRFLTIILFLLFFVPYAFSATIDVMIVFDSTAKSWVDSNGGMNMFAVDAVARMNQATANSNVNLTFRLVYAAEVSYTHSTLSTDLSRLQSGSGNLSVVHSWRNTYGADVVVMMVDTGSASGTVGLGYLLTTYAGTPAYAYSVCAIRSVDISHTMTHEVGHNLGCDHSKFQRSDPGPNTYLNTYSAGWYFTGTNSISYNTIMAYSSDGYGGYYVEAPLFSTPLESYQGTVAGDAADGDNSRNILETMDIVAAYLPSTISDPDQFTFIDQTDVPLNTVITSNEITVSGLSAAAIIYISGGTYSINGGTYTSAAGTVNNGDTVTVRLTSSGSYSTTISATLTIGSISDAFSVTTEAAPPDTTPDQFTFTDQTGVALSAVITSNTITVSGINAAAPISITGGMYSINGGTYTSGSGTVNNGNTVTVQLTSSGSYSTTTNATLTIGGVSDTFSVTTQEAPDTIPNQFTFTDRTAVALNTVITSNAITVSGINTAAPISITGGNYSINGGAYTSDAGTVNNGNTVTVQLTSFGSYSTTTDATLTIGGVSDTFSVTTQSAPVSGGGGGGGGGCFIATAAFGSPLAGQVEILRKFRDRYLLTNAFGRKFVAWYYRVGPVAASYIKNKPLAKALVRVALYPLIGFSLLLINGIAPYLVFTGFAFFFMFRLRKSFVT
;
A
#
# COMPACT_ATOMS: atom_id res chain seq x y z
N MET A 1 -33.65 -60.30 25.98
CA MET A 1 -33.87 -60.93 24.65
C MET A 1 -34.05 -59.92 23.49
N GLN A 2 -34.74 -58.79 23.66
CA GLN A 2 -34.93 -57.78 22.59
C GLN A 2 -33.60 -57.13 22.10
N ARG A 3 -32.65 -56.85 23.01
CA ARG A 3 -31.36 -56.23 22.68
C ARG A 3 -30.42 -57.10 21.84
N ILE A 4 -30.53 -58.43 21.95
CA ILE A 4 -29.71 -59.39 21.19
C ILE A 4 -30.27 -59.56 19.75
N LYS A 5 -31.59 -59.45 19.57
CA LYS A 5 -32.24 -59.46 18.24
C LYS A 5 -31.91 -58.20 17.43
N ASN A 6 -31.76 -57.05 18.08
CA ASN A 6 -31.34 -55.82 17.41
C ASN A 6 -29.85 -55.84 17.04
N LEU A 7 -29.00 -56.41 17.88
CA LEU A 7 -27.57 -56.57 17.57
C LEU A 7 -27.35 -57.55 16.40
N SER A 8 -28.12 -58.65 16.34
CA SER A 8 -28.10 -59.58 15.20
C SER A 8 -28.55 -58.92 13.90
N ARG A 9 -29.63 -58.11 13.89
CA ARG A 9 -30.06 -57.38 12.70
C ARG A 9 -29.07 -56.28 12.27
N PHE A 10 -28.43 -55.61 13.22
CA PHE A 10 -27.40 -54.60 12.94
C PHE A 10 -26.12 -55.24 12.36
N LEU A 11 -25.73 -56.42 12.88
CA LEU A 11 -24.59 -57.17 12.37
C LEU A 11 -24.88 -57.80 11.00
N THR A 12 -26.11 -58.24 10.72
CA THR A 12 -26.50 -58.74 9.38
C THR A 12 -26.51 -57.62 8.34
N ILE A 13 -26.88 -56.38 8.70
CA ILE A 13 -26.83 -55.21 7.80
C ILE A 13 -25.37 -54.77 7.55
N ILE A 14 -24.51 -54.79 8.58
CA ILE A 14 -23.07 -54.52 8.41
C ILE A 14 -22.38 -55.62 7.61
N LEU A 15 -22.76 -56.89 7.79
CA LEU A 15 -22.23 -58.00 7.00
C LEU A 15 -22.73 -57.95 5.54
N PHE A 16 -23.95 -57.45 5.28
CA PHE A 16 -24.46 -57.20 3.92
C PHE A 16 -23.77 -55.99 3.24
N LEU A 17 -23.39 -54.96 4.01
CA LEU A 17 -22.60 -53.82 3.53
C LEU A 17 -21.12 -54.18 3.28
N LEU A 18 -20.57 -55.18 3.99
CA LEU A 18 -19.21 -55.70 3.76
C LEU A 18 -19.08 -56.57 2.49
N PHE A 19 -20.19 -57.05 1.91
CA PHE A 19 -20.22 -57.71 0.59
C PHE A 19 -20.47 -56.73 -0.58
N PHE A 20 -20.72 -55.45 -0.28
CA PHE A 20 -20.84 -54.35 -1.26
C PHE A 20 -19.72 -53.33 -1.05
N VAL A 21 -18.50 -53.78 -0.76
CA VAL A 21 -17.34 -52.99 -1.18
C VAL A 21 -17.34 -53.15 -2.70
N PRO A 22 -17.63 -52.11 -3.50
CA PRO A 22 -17.43 -52.22 -4.94
C PRO A 22 -15.96 -52.62 -5.10
N TYR A 23 -15.73 -53.80 -5.69
CA TYR A 23 -14.42 -54.09 -6.24
C TYR A 23 -14.08 -52.88 -7.10
N ALA A 24 -13.02 -52.15 -6.73
CA ALA A 24 -12.48 -51.13 -7.60
C ALA A 24 -11.97 -51.89 -8.82
N PHE A 25 -12.79 -51.99 -9.86
CA PHE A 25 -12.36 -52.49 -11.15
C PHE A 25 -11.22 -51.58 -11.59
N SER A 26 -10.09 -52.18 -11.94
CA SER A 26 -8.93 -51.50 -12.49
C SER A 26 -8.66 -52.13 -13.84
N ALA A 27 -8.51 -51.31 -14.87
CA ALA A 27 -8.22 -51.77 -16.22
C ALA A 27 -7.03 -51.01 -16.78
N THR A 28 -6.27 -51.68 -17.64
CA THR A 28 -5.25 -51.06 -18.47
C THR A 28 -5.65 -51.25 -19.93
N ILE A 29 -5.80 -50.16 -20.69
CA ILE A 29 -6.06 -50.19 -22.12
C ILE A 29 -4.76 -49.89 -22.86
N ASP A 30 -4.34 -50.83 -23.70
CA ASP A 30 -3.14 -50.69 -24.50
C ASP A 30 -3.43 -49.84 -25.75
N VAL A 31 -2.73 -48.72 -25.88
CA VAL A 31 -2.93 -47.72 -26.92
C VAL A 31 -1.75 -47.69 -27.87
N MET A 32 -2.03 -47.77 -29.18
CA MET A 32 -1.06 -47.52 -30.23
C MET A 32 -1.36 -46.20 -30.95
N ILE A 33 -0.34 -45.38 -31.14
CA ILE A 33 -0.45 -44.11 -31.87
C ILE A 33 0.34 -44.20 -33.18
N VAL A 34 -0.31 -43.96 -34.30
CA VAL A 34 0.37 -43.92 -35.61
C VAL A 34 0.29 -42.54 -36.22
N PHE A 35 1.35 -42.10 -36.87
CA PHE A 35 1.44 -40.79 -37.51
C PHE A 35 1.42 -40.99 -39.02
N ASP A 36 0.49 -40.35 -39.73
CA ASP A 36 0.63 -40.24 -41.18
C ASP A 36 1.82 -39.34 -41.54
N SER A 37 2.20 -39.29 -42.81
CA SER A 37 3.35 -38.48 -43.25
C SER A 37 3.14 -36.97 -43.04
N THR A 38 1.89 -36.47 -42.98
CA THR A 38 1.60 -35.05 -42.70
C THR A 38 1.82 -34.72 -41.22
N ALA A 39 1.28 -35.53 -40.32
CA ALA A 39 1.49 -35.44 -38.88
C ALA A 39 2.94 -35.69 -38.49
N LYS A 40 3.63 -36.63 -39.17
CA LYS A 40 5.06 -36.85 -39.00
C LYS A 40 5.86 -35.58 -39.28
N SER A 41 5.59 -34.94 -40.41
CA SER A 41 6.28 -33.70 -40.80
C SER A 41 6.04 -32.59 -39.79
N TRP A 42 4.82 -32.49 -39.27
CA TRP A 42 4.49 -31.53 -38.22
C TRP A 42 5.22 -31.85 -36.92
N VAL A 43 5.16 -33.09 -36.42
CA VAL A 43 5.70 -33.45 -35.10
C VAL A 43 7.22 -33.41 -35.07
N ASP A 44 7.92 -33.67 -36.18
CA ASP A 44 9.37 -33.49 -36.28
C ASP A 44 9.83 -32.07 -35.99
N SER A 45 8.97 -31.09 -36.24
CA SER A 45 9.21 -29.67 -35.93
C SER A 45 8.69 -29.27 -34.54
N ASN A 46 7.97 -30.16 -33.83
CA ASN A 46 7.24 -29.88 -32.59
C ASN A 46 7.51 -30.95 -31.51
N GLY A 47 8.77 -31.32 -31.31
CA GLY A 47 9.20 -32.18 -30.19
C GLY A 47 9.31 -33.69 -30.50
N GLY A 48 8.87 -34.13 -31.67
CA GLY A 48 9.01 -35.49 -32.16
C GLY A 48 7.90 -36.45 -31.70
N MET A 49 7.72 -37.54 -32.45
CA MET A 49 6.60 -38.49 -32.28
C MET A 49 6.48 -39.05 -30.86
N ASN A 50 7.59 -39.49 -30.27
CA ASN A 50 7.56 -40.16 -28.97
C ASN A 50 7.10 -39.22 -27.85
N MET A 51 7.59 -37.98 -27.86
CA MET A 51 7.20 -37.00 -26.85
C MET A 51 5.73 -36.62 -26.98
N PHE A 52 5.28 -36.39 -28.21
CA PHE A 52 3.88 -36.12 -28.48
C PHE A 52 2.96 -37.27 -28.04
N ALA A 53 3.30 -38.51 -28.41
CA ALA A 53 2.52 -39.70 -28.09
C ALA A 53 2.40 -39.91 -26.57
N VAL A 54 3.52 -39.73 -25.86
CA VAL A 54 3.59 -39.83 -24.41
C VAL A 54 2.75 -38.76 -23.74
N ASP A 55 2.91 -37.49 -24.14
CA ASP A 55 2.16 -36.38 -23.57
C ASP A 55 0.65 -36.50 -23.81
N ALA A 56 0.24 -36.99 -24.99
CA ALA A 56 -1.15 -37.30 -25.28
C ALA A 56 -1.72 -38.38 -24.34
N VAL A 57 -1.00 -39.49 -24.14
CA VAL A 57 -1.42 -40.56 -23.21
C VAL A 57 -1.41 -40.11 -21.75
N ALA A 58 -0.43 -39.30 -21.35
CA ALA A 58 -0.38 -38.73 -20.00
C ALA A 58 -1.62 -37.86 -19.72
N ARG A 59 -2.08 -37.06 -20.69
CA ARG A 59 -3.33 -36.28 -20.58
C ARG A 59 -4.58 -37.16 -20.49
N MET A 60 -4.60 -38.31 -21.17
CA MET A 60 -5.69 -39.28 -21.02
C MET A 60 -5.73 -39.87 -19.61
N ASN A 61 -4.58 -40.25 -19.06
CA ASN A 61 -4.47 -40.77 -17.68
C ASN A 61 -4.80 -39.71 -16.63
N GLN A 62 -4.40 -38.46 -16.87
CA GLN A 62 -4.81 -37.35 -16.02
C GLN A 62 -6.34 -37.17 -16.01
N ALA A 63 -6.98 -37.33 -17.17
CA ALA A 63 -8.43 -37.22 -17.28
C ALA A 63 -9.16 -38.34 -16.51
N THR A 64 -8.71 -39.60 -16.60
CA THR A 64 -9.32 -40.71 -15.82
C THR A 64 -9.09 -40.54 -14.32
N ALA A 65 -7.90 -40.12 -13.91
CA ALA A 65 -7.58 -39.80 -12.52
C ALA A 65 -8.46 -38.66 -11.97
N ASN A 66 -8.60 -37.55 -12.71
CA ASN A 66 -9.48 -36.43 -12.35
C ASN A 66 -10.96 -36.81 -12.30
N SER A 67 -11.33 -37.89 -12.98
CA SER A 67 -12.69 -38.41 -13.04
C SER A 67 -12.95 -39.51 -12.00
N ASN A 68 -11.94 -39.84 -11.18
CA ASN A 68 -11.94 -40.94 -10.22
C ASN A 68 -12.31 -42.29 -10.86
N VAL A 69 -11.80 -42.51 -12.08
CA VAL A 69 -11.91 -43.77 -12.81
C VAL A 69 -10.55 -44.46 -12.75
N ASN A 70 -10.51 -45.68 -12.20
CA ASN A 70 -9.29 -46.47 -12.10
C ASN A 70 -8.96 -47.16 -13.44
N LEU A 71 -8.78 -46.36 -14.49
CA LEU A 71 -8.41 -46.77 -15.83
C LEU A 71 -7.08 -46.12 -16.20
N THR A 72 -6.14 -46.95 -16.64
CA THR A 72 -4.85 -46.52 -17.16
C THR A 72 -4.74 -46.81 -18.65
N PHE A 73 -4.36 -45.82 -19.44
CA PHE A 73 -3.93 -45.99 -20.81
C PHE A 73 -2.43 -46.19 -20.86
N ARG A 74 -1.98 -47.20 -21.59
CA ARG A 74 -0.55 -47.52 -21.74
C ARG A 74 -0.15 -47.44 -23.20
N LEU A 75 0.82 -46.58 -23.51
CA LEU A 75 1.38 -46.48 -24.85
C LEU A 75 2.22 -47.73 -25.16
N VAL A 76 1.73 -48.59 -26.05
CA VAL A 76 2.44 -49.83 -26.43
C VAL A 76 3.29 -49.68 -27.69
N TYR A 77 2.94 -48.74 -28.58
CA TYR A 77 3.71 -48.46 -29.78
C TYR A 77 3.40 -47.09 -30.39
N ALA A 78 4.43 -46.43 -30.93
CA ALA A 78 4.32 -45.18 -31.67
C ALA A 78 5.18 -45.22 -32.94
N ALA A 79 4.60 -45.00 -34.12
CA ALA A 79 5.32 -45.07 -35.39
C ALA A 79 4.71 -44.23 -36.52
N GLU A 80 5.54 -43.88 -37.50
CA GLU A 80 5.07 -43.35 -38.77
C GLU A 80 4.51 -44.48 -39.66
N VAL A 81 3.39 -44.20 -40.33
CA VAL A 81 2.89 -44.99 -41.45
C VAL A 81 2.99 -44.16 -42.73
N SER A 82 3.44 -44.78 -43.83
CA SER A 82 3.52 -44.12 -45.13
C SER A 82 2.12 -43.93 -45.73
N TYR A 83 1.38 -42.98 -45.19
CA TYR A 83 0.02 -42.61 -45.54
C TYR A 83 -0.06 -41.09 -45.59
N THR A 84 -0.92 -40.55 -46.45
CA THR A 84 -1.16 -39.11 -46.50
C THR A 84 -2.64 -38.87 -46.27
N HIS A 85 -2.92 -38.02 -45.28
CA HIS A 85 -4.24 -37.59 -44.88
C HIS A 85 -5.13 -37.23 -46.08
N SER A 86 -6.37 -37.71 -46.07
CA SER A 86 -7.39 -37.33 -47.04
C SER A 86 -8.48 -36.50 -46.37
N THR A 87 -9.39 -37.16 -45.68
CA THR A 87 -10.42 -36.54 -44.84
C THR A 87 -10.58 -37.44 -43.63
N LEU A 88 -10.93 -36.89 -42.46
CA LEU A 88 -11.01 -37.69 -41.23
C LEU A 88 -11.91 -38.93 -41.40
N SER A 89 -13.05 -38.79 -42.08
CA SER A 89 -13.98 -39.91 -42.30
C SER A 89 -13.42 -41.00 -43.23
N THR A 90 -12.78 -40.59 -44.34
CA THR A 90 -12.13 -41.53 -45.26
C THR A 90 -10.98 -42.24 -44.57
N ASP A 91 -10.19 -41.51 -43.82
CA ASP A 91 -9.02 -42.01 -43.12
C ASP A 91 -9.42 -43.00 -42.03
N LEU A 92 -10.46 -42.68 -41.23
CA LEU A 92 -11.00 -43.58 -40.22
C LEU A 92 -11.53 -44.88 -40.85
N SER A 93 -12.25 -44.80 -41.97
CA SER A 93 -12.76 -45.98 -42.69
C SER A 93 -11.64 -46.87 -43.26
N ARG A 94 -10.56 -46.25 -43.76
CA ARG A 94 -9.39 -46.96 -44.29
C ARG A 94 -8.54 -47.57 -43.19
N LEU A 95 -8.39 -46.87 -42.07
CA LEU A 95 -7.70 -47.35 -40.88
C LEU A 95 -8.43 -48.57 -40.31
N GLN A 96 -9.74 -48.48 -40.17
CA GLN A 96 -10.60 -49.58 -39.71
C GLN A 96 -10.52 -50.81 -40.62
N SER A 97 -10.61 -50.61 -41.94
CA SER A 97 -10.55 -51.72 -42.91
C SER A 97 -9.14 -52.26 -43.17
N GLY A 98 -8.08 -51.59 -42.69
CA GLY A 98 -6.69 -51.95 -43.00
C GLY A 98 -6.37 -51.79 -44.49
N SER A 99 -6.93 -50.76 -45.15
CA SER A 99 -6.82 -50.59 -46.60
C SER A 99 -5.48 -49.99 -47.03
N GLY A 100 -4.90 -50.52 -48.11
CA GLY A 100 -3.67 -49.99 -48.72
C GLY A 100 -2.52 -49.92 -47.72
N ASN A 101 -1.83 -48.78 -47.63
CA ASN A 101 -0.67 -48.62 -46.76
C ASN A 101 -1.01 -48.69 -45.26
N LEU A 102 -2.29 -48.60 -44.87
CA LEU A 102 -2.72 -48.75 -43.47
C LEU A 102 -2.86 -50.22 -43.04
N SER A 103 -2.71 -51.19 -43.94
CA SER A 103 -2.75 -52.62 -43.57
C SER A 103 -1.67 -53.00 -42.56
N VAL A 104 -0.51 -52.33 -42.60
CA VAL A 104 0.60 -52.57 -41.67
C VAL A 104 0.23 -52.22 -40.23
N VAL A 105 -0.68 -51.26 -40.03
CA VAL A 105 -1.15 -50.84 -38.71
C VAL A 105 -1.88 -51.99 -38.01
N HIS A 106 -2.61 -52.84 -38.74
CA HIS A 106 -3.26 -54.02 -38.15
C HIS A 106 -2.23 -55.07 -37.70
N SER A 107 -1.15 -55.25 -38.47
CA SER A 107 -0.04 -56.13 -38.06
C SER A 107 0.62 -55.62 -36.78
N TRP A 108 0.87 -54.32 -36.67
CA TRP A 108 1.43 -53.73 -35.45
C TRP A 108 0.47 -53.82 -34.27
N ARG A 109 -0.82 -53.55 -34.48
CA ARG A 109 -1.86 -53.69 -33.44
C ARG A 109 -1.83 -55.08 -32.80
N ASN A 110 -1.76 -56.14 -33.61
CA ASN A 110 -1.64 -57.51 -33.12
C ASN A 110 -0.27 -57.82 -32.49
N THR A 111 0.80 -57.24 -33.04
CA THR A 111 2.18 -57.46 -32.55
C THR A 111 2.41 -56.87 -31.17
N TYR A 112 1.86 -55.68 -30.92
CA TYR A 112 2.04 -54.91 -29.69
C TYR A 112 0.82 -54.98 -28.75
N GLY A 113 -0.19 -55.79 -29.09
CA GLY A 113 -1.37 -56.01 -28.26
C GLY A 113 -2.24 -54.77 -28.03
N ALA A 114 -2.32 -53.85 -28.99
CA ALA A 114 -3.03 -52.58 -28.79
C ALA A 114 -4.56 -52.75 -28.88
N ASP A 115 -5.24 -52.53 -27.76
CA ASP A 115 -6.71 -52.52 -27.68
C ASP A 115 -7.31 -51.42 -28.54
N VAL A 116 -6.73 -50.22 -28.50
CA VAL A 116 -7.18 -49.04 -29.27
C VAL A 116 -6.05 -48.48 -30.12
N VAL A 117 -6.39 -48.04 -31.34
CA VAL A 117 -5.45 -47.41 -32.26
C VAL A 117 -5.91 -46.01 -32.63
N VAL A 118 -5.03 -45.02 -32.45
CA VAL A 118 -5.29 -43.63 -32.84
C VAL A 118 -4.31 -43.21 -33.93
N MET A 119 -4.82 -42.73 -35.06
CA MET A 119 -4.01 -42.14 -36.12
C MET A 119 -4.00 -40.62 -36.02
N MET A 120 -2.81 -40.03 -35.97
CA MET A 120 -2.57 -38.60 -36.03
C MET A 120 -2.44 -38.16 -37.49
N VAL A 121 -3.13 -37.07 -37.83
CA VAL A 121 -3.06 -36.40 -39.14
C VAL A 121 -2.86 -34.89 -38.96
N ASP A 122 -2.19 -34.21 -39.90
CA ASP A 122 -2.17 -32.74 -39.91
C ASP A 122 -3.23 -32.20 -40.89
N THR A 123 -4.34 -31.71 -40.35
CA THR A 123 -5.40 -31.05 -41.13
C THR A 123 -5.06 -29.59 -41.48
N GLY A 124 -3.94 -29.07 -40.98
CA GLY A 124 -3.53 -27.67 -41.09
C GLY A 124 -4.16 -26.74 -40.05
N SER A 125 -5.08 -27.22 -39.21
CA SER A 125 -5.84 -26.43 -38.22
C SER A 125 -6.01 -27.17 -36.90
N ALA A 126 -6.01 -26.43 -35.78
CA ALA A 126 -6.38 -26.95 -34.46
C ALA A 126 -7.88 -26.80 -34.15
N SER A 127 -8.67 -26.30 -35.11
CA SER A 127 -10.10 -26.00 -34.97
C SER A 127 -10.91 -26.56 -36.14
N GLY A 128 -12.22 -26.75 -35.93
CA GLY A 128 -13.14 -27.37 -36.89
C GLY A 128 -13.43 -28.81 -36.52
N THR A 129 -13.66 -29.68 -37.51
CA THR A 129 -13.69 -31.13 -37.28
C THR A 129 -12.26 -31.61 -37.09
N VAL A 130 -11.90 -31.93 -35.84
CA VAL A 130 -10.53 -32.22 -35.42
C VAL A 130 -10.34 -33.66 -34.95
N GLY A 131 -11.39 -34.46 -34.87
CA GLY A 131 -11.31 -35.86 -34.52
C GLY A 131 -12.54 -36.62 -35.01
N LEU A 132 -12.36 -37.93 -35.20
CA LEU A 132 -13.44 -38.90 -35.39
C LEU A 132 -13.02 -40.26 -34.80
N GLY A 133 -13.83 -40.77 -33.88
CA GLY A 133 -13.76 -42.13 -33.34
C GLY A 133 -15.06 -42.90 -33.53
N TYR A 134 -14.99 -44.23 -33.60
CA TYR A 134 -16.20 -45.05 -33.57
C TYR A 134 -16.75 -45.16 -32.15
N LEU A 135 -18.08 -44.98 -32.02
CA LEU A 135 -18.80 -45.17 -30.78
C LEU A 135 -18.97 -46.67 -30.46
N LEU A 136 -18.64 -47.08 -29.23
CA LEU A 136 -18.98 -48.41 -28.72
C LEU A 136 -20.49 -48.49 -28.46
N THR A 137 -21.16 -49.47 -29.07
CA THR A 137 -22.64 -49.58 -29.04
C THR A 137 -23.16 -50.87 -28.41
N THR A 138 -22.29 -51.75 -27.92
CA THR A 138 -22.70 -53.00 -27.28
C THR A 138 -21.73 -53.43 -26.17
N TYR A 139 -22.26 -53.98 -25.07
CA TYR A 139 -21.47 -54.59 -23.99
C TYR A 139 -20.74 -55.88 -24.41
N ALA A 140 -20.96 -56.38 -25.63
CA ALA A 140 -20.15 -57.46 -26.20
C ALA A 140 -18.79 -56.97 -26.73
N GLY A 141 -18.60 -55.65 -26.86
CA GLY A 141 -17.41 -55.08 -27.48
C GLY A 141 -17.45 -55.11 -29.01
N THR A 142 -16.66 -54.24 -29.63
CA THR A 142 -16.49 -54.15 -31.09
C THR A 142 -15.02 -53.91 -31.46
N PRO A 143 -14.12 -54.89 -31.24
CA PRO A 143 -12.67 -54.71 -31.43
C PRO A 143 -12.29 -54.24 -32.84
N ALA A 144 -13.05 -54.64 -33.87
CA ALA A 144 -12.86 -54.21 -35.26
C ALA A 144 -13.13 -52.71 -35.50
N TYR A 145 -13.71 -52.00 -34.52
CA TYR A 145 -14.03 -50.58 -34.59
C TYR A 145 -13.25 -49.75 -33.56
N ALA A 146 -12.28 -50.32 -32.83
CA ALA A 146 -11.48 -49.60 -31.83
C ALA A 146 -10.38 -48.73 -32.46
N TYR A 147 -10.81 -47.81 -33.33
CA TYR A 147 -9.97 -46.93 -34.13
C TYR A 147 -10.49 -45.50 -34.03
N SER A 148 -9.56 -44.55 -34.01
CA SER A 148 -9.83 -43.12 -34.03
C SER A 148 -8.82 -42.38 -34.91
N VAL A 149 -9.22 -41.24 -35.48
CA VAL A 149 -8.33 -40.35 -36.24
C VAL A 149 -8.42 -38.95 -35.65
N CYS A 150 -7.28 -38.34 -35.32
CA CYS A 150 -7.19 -37.05 -34.64
C CYS A 150 -6.29 -36.08 -35.39
N ALA A 151 -6.68 -34.81 -35.42
CA ALA A 151 -5.86 -33.71 -35.91
C ALA A 151 -4.76 -33.39 -34.89
N ILE A 152 -3.51 -33.59 -35.27
CA ILE A 152 -2.35 -33.51 -34.38
C ILE A 152 -2.24 -32.15 -33.68
N ARG A 153 -2.54 -31.06 -34.40
CA ARG A 153 -2.51 -29.69 -33.87
C ARG A 153 -3.57 -29.42 -32.80
N SER A 154 -4.70 -30.13 -32.87
CA SER A 154 -5.75 -30.01 -31.86
C SER A 154 -5.38 -30.82 -30.62
N VAL A 155 -4.90 -32.04 -30.81
CA VAL A 155 -4.39 -32.89 -29.72
C VAL A 155 -3.22 -32.22 -28.98
N ASP A 156 -2.37 -31.45 -29.67
CA ASP A 156 -1.29 -30.69 -29.01
C ASP A 156 -1.79 -29.75 -27.91
N ILE A 157 -2.95 -29.13 -28.09
CA ILE A 157 -3.44 -28.06 -27.21
C ILE A 157 -4.74 -28.39 -26.44
N SER A 158 -5.28 -29.60 -26.58
CA SER A 158 -6.59 -29.97 -26.02
C SER A 158 -6.72 -31.48 -25.78
N HIS A 159 -7.86 -31.93 -25.25
CA HIS A 159 -8.16 -33.34 -24.99
C HIS A 159 -8.81 -34.08 -26.18
N THR A 160 -8.62 -33.62 -27.41
CA THR A 160 -9.22 -34.24 -28.62
C THR A 160 -8.97 -35.74 -28.72
N MET A 161 -7.76 -36.23 -28.44
CA MET A 161 -7.51 -37.67 -28.47
C MET A 161 -8.30 -38.41 -27.37
N THR A 162 -8.34 -37.84 -26.16
CA THR A 162 -9.13 -38.38 -25.05
C THR A 162 -10.63 -38.42 -25.38
N HIS A 163 -11.12 -37.41 -26.09
CA HIS A 163 -12.50 -37.35 -26.60
C HIS A 163 -12.79 -38.50 -27.57
N GLU A 164 -11.96 -38.69 -28.60
CA GLU A 164 -12.19 -39.74 -29.59
C GLU A 164 -12.05 -41.15 -29.00
N VAL A 165 -11.09 -41.36 -28.09
CA VAL A 165 -10.99 -42.63 -27.35
C VAL A 165 -12.17 -42.80 -26.39
N GLY A 166 -12.75 -41.71 -25.87
CA GLY A 166 -14.01 -41.72 -25.14
C GLY A 166 -15.14 -42.36 -25.95
N HIS A 167 -15.27 -42.02 -27.23
CA HIS A 167 -16.23 -42.69 -28.14
C HIS A 167 -15.95 -44.20 -28.23
N ASN A 168 -14.69 -44.61 -28.34
CA ASN A 168 -14.32 -46.04 -28.34
C ASN A 168 -14.66 -46.77 -27.03
N LEU A 169 -14.86 -46.03 -25.93
CA LEU A 169 -15.34 -46.52 -24.62
C LEU A 169 -16.86 -46.40 -24.45
N GLY A 170 -17.57 -45.83 -25.42
CA GLY A 170 -19.02 -45.65 -25.40
C GLY A 170 -19.48 -44.34 -24.80
N CYS A 171 -18.56 -43.42 -24.49
CA CYS A 171 -18.90 -42.07 -24.08
C CYS A 171 -19.46 -41.29 -25.27
N ASP A 172 -20.48 -40.48 -25.02
CA ASP A 172 -21.09 -39.65 -26.07
C ASP A 172 -21.09 -38.18 -25.65
N HIS A 173 -21.45 -37.35 -26.61
CA HIS A 173 -21.53 -35.91 -26.47
C HIS A 173 -22.57 -35.46 -25.44
N SER A 174 -22.54 -34.16 -25.09
CA SER A 174 -23.56 -33.63 -24.20
C SER A 174 -24.96 -33.73 -24.79
N LYS A 175 -25.98 -33.97 -23.95
CA LYS A 175 -27.38 -33.84 -24.37
C LYS A 175 -27.76 -32.40 -24.72
N PHE A 176 -27.00 -31.44 -24.19
CA PHE A 176 -27.33 -30.01 -24.24
C PHE A 176 -26.54 -29.25 -25.30
N GLN A 177 -25.88 -29.94 -26.23
CA GLN A 177 -25.27 -29.32 -27.40
C GLN A 177 -26.17 -29.47 -28.64
N ARG A 178 -26.01 -28.57 -29.62
CA ARG A 178 -26.85 -28.53 -30.82
C ARG A 178 -26.43 -29.54 -31.89
N SER A 179 -25.13 -29.73 -32.08
CA SER A 179 -24.58 -30.60 -33.11
C SER A 179 -24.25 -31.95 -32.51
N ASP A 180 -24.79 -33.02 -33.11
CA ASP A 180 -24.57 -34.41 -32.70
C ASP A 180 -24.71 -34.65 -31.18
N PRO A 181 -25.85 -34.30 -30.56
CA PRO A 181 -26.04 -34.50 -29.12
C PRO A 181 -26.09 -35.98 -28.77
N GLY A 182 -25.52 -36.32 -27.60
CA GLY A 182 -25.70 -37.63 -26.98
C GLY A 182 -27.08 -37.78 -26.31
N PRO A 183 -27.27 -38.77 -25.42
CA PRO A 183 -26.28 -39.73 -24.92
C PRO A 183 -26.11 -40.94 -25.85
N ASN A 184 -25.19 -41.85 -25.50
CA ASN A 184 -25.07 -43.17 -26.14
C ASN A 184 -26.29 -44.06 -25.85
N THR A 185 -27.37 -43.88 -26.62
CA THR A 185 -28.64 -44.61 -26.47
C THR A 185 -28.57 -46.11 -26.79
N TYR A 186 -27.44 -46.60 -27.33
CA TYR A 186 -27.25 -48.03 -27.60
C TYR A 186 -26.90 -48.82 -26.34
N LEU A 187 -26.15 -48.20 -25.41
CA LEU A 187 -25.71 -48.83 -24.17
C LEU A 187 -26.60 -48.44 -22.98
N ASN A 188 -26.85 -47.13 -22.84
CA ASN A 188 -27.49 -46.57 -21.65
C ASN A 188 -28.15 -45.22 -21.97
N THR A 189 -28.54 -44.47 -20.94
CA THR A 189 -29.20 -43.16 -21.10
C THR A 189 -28.45 -42.01 -20.44
N TYR A 190 -27.29 -42.24 -19.83
CA TYR A 190 -26.54 -41.26 -19.02
C TYR A 190 -25.16 -40.93 -19.57
N SER A 191 -24.62 -41.72 -20.50
CA SER A 191 -23.30 -41.48 -21.09
C SER A 191 -23.34 -40.29 -22.03
N ALA A 192 -23.11 -39.10 -21.45
CA ALA A 192 -23.13 -37.82 -22.14
C ALA A 192 -22.18 -36.83 -21.45
N GLY A 193 -21.57 -35.94 -22.23
CA GLY A 193 -20.81 -34.81 -21.72
C GLY A 193 -21.67 -33.80 -20.94
N TRP A 194 -21.03 -32.95 -20.13
CA TRP A 194 -21.69 -32.02 -19.24
C TRP A 194 -21.14 -30.58 -19.35
N TYR A 195 -22.02 -29.61 -19.09
CA TYR A 195 -21.72 -28.18 -19.00
C TYR A 195 -22.03 -27.67 -17.60
N PHE A 196 -21.16 -26.82 -17.03
CA PHE A 196 -21.34 -26.27 -15.69
C PHE A 196 -20.62 -24.93 -15.51
N THR A 197 -20.96 -24.17 -14.47
CA THR A 197 -20.26 -22.93 -14.12
C THR A 197 -19.53 -23.12 -12.80
N GLY A 198 -18.22 -22.92 -12.81
CA GLY A 198 -17.40 -23.02 -11.61
C GLY A 198 -17.68 -21.91 -10.60
N THR A 199 -17.19 -22.08 -9.38
CA THR A 199 -17.29 -21.05 -8.32
C THR A 199 -16.55 -19.75 -8.66
N ASN A 200 -15.62 -19.83 -9.62
CA ASN A 200 -14.92 -18.69 -10.22
C ASN A 200 -15.72 -17.97 -11.32
N SER A 201 -16.99 -18.33 -11.53
CA SER A 201 -17.87 -17.77 -12.57
C SER A 201 -17.45 -18.07 -14.02
N ILE A 202 -16.49 -18.98 -14.24
CA ILE A 202 -16.13 -19.46 -15.58
C ILE A 202 -17.03 -20.64 -15.94
N SER A 203 -17.51 -20.65 -17.18
CA SER A 203 -18.30 -21.77 -17.72
C SER A 203 -17.35 -22.82 -18.31
N TYR A 204 -17.58 -24.08 -17.95
CA TYR A 204 -16.76 -25.22 -18.29
C TYR A 204 -17.56 -26.30 -19.02
N ASN A 205 -16.87 -27.06 -19.86
CA ASN A 205 -17.36 -28.28 -20.49
C ASN A 205 -16.45 -29.45 -20.09
N THR A 206 -17.04 -30.61 -19.80
CA THR A 206 -16.26 -31.86 -19.65
C THR A 206 -15.78 -32.34 -21.01
N ILE A 207 -14.80 -33.25 -21.06
CA ILE A 207 -14.09 -33.67 -22.29
C ILE A 207 -15.03 -34.07 -23.43
N MET A 208 -16.15 -34.74 -23.15
CA MET A 208 -17.07 -35.19 -24.21
C MET A 208 -18.04 -34.11 -24.70
N ALA A 209 -18.10 -32.94 -24.07
CA ALA A 209 -18.96 -31.83 -24.48
C ALA A 209 -18.15 -30.80 -25.28
N TYR A 210 -18.75 -30.21 -26.33
CA TYR A 210 -18.05 -29.21 -27.13
C TYR A 210 -17.88 -27.88 -26.42
N SER A 211 -16.76 -27.18 -26.63
CA SER A 211 -16.53 -25.83 -26.09
C SER A 211 -17.50 -24.75 -26.60
N SER A 212 -18.36 -25.07 -27.57
CA SER A 212 -19.57 -24.30 -27.87
C SER A 212 -20.78 -25.23 -27.92
N ASP A 213 -21.86 -24.87 -27.21
CA ASP A 213 -23.10 -25.64 -27.21
C ASP A 213 -23.94 -25.44 -28.49
N GLY A 214 -23.61 -24.45 -29.33
CA GLY A 214 -24.39 -24.09 -30.51
C GLY A 214 -25.71 -23.35 -30.20
N TYR A 215 -25.98 -23.02 -28.94
CA TYR A 215 -27.06 -22.17 -28.43
C TYR A 215 -26.56 -20.80 -27.95
N GLY A 216 -25.25 -20.53 -28.06
CA GLY A 216 -24.62 -19.26 -27.73
C GLY A 216 -23.71 -19.32 -26.49
N GLY A 217 -23.61 -20.48 -25.84
CA GLY A 217 -22.65 -20.72 -24.76
C GLY A 217 -21.26 -21.05 -25.29
N TYR A 218 -20.25 -20.57 -24.57
CA TYR A 218 -18.84 -20.86 -24.79
C TYR A 218 -18.20 -21.28 -23.48
N TYR A 219 -17.42 -22.35 -23.54
CA TYR A 219 -16.97 -23.07 -22.37
C TYR A 219 -15.47 -23.34 -22.46
N VAL A 220 -14.80 -23.34 -21.31
CA VAL A 220 -13.42 -23.78 -21.18
C VAL A 220 -13.43 -25.29 -20.93
N GLU A 221 -12.61 -26.05 -21.66
CA GLU A 221 -12.50 -27.49 -21.46
C GLU A 221 -11.91 -27.80 -20.08
N ALA A 222 -12.61 -28.64 -19.31
CA ALA A 222 -12.15 -29.18 -18.04
C ALA A 222 -11.58 -30.60 -18.27
N PRO A 223 -10.41 -30.95 -17.69
CA PRO A 223 -9.69 -32.20 -17.99
C PRO A 223 -10.27 -33.40 -17.23
N LEU A 224 -11.57 -33.66 -17.37
CA LEU A 224 -12.27 -34.80 -16.79
C LEU A 224 -13.48 -35.22 -17.63
N PHE A 225 -13.84 -36.49 -17.52
CA PHE A 225 -15.13 -37.01 -17.99
C PHE A 225 -16.23 -36.59 -17.03
N SER A 226 -17.46 -36.50 -17.55
CA SER A 226 -18.62 -36.10 -16.77
C SER A 226 -18.94 -37.13 -15.69
N THR A 227 -19.15 -36.64 -14.47
CA THR A 227 -19.54 -37.47 -13.31
C THR A 227 -20.21 -36.63 -12.22
N PRO A 228 -21.28 -37.12 -11.58
CA PRO A 228 -21.88 -36.46 -10.42
C PRO A 228 -21.05 -36.63 -9.14
N LEU A 229 -19.99 -37.45 -9.16
CA LEU A 229 -19.21 -37.82 -7.97
C LEU A 229 -18.01 -36.90 -7.73
N GLU A 230 -17.53 -36.22 -8.77
CA GLU A 230 -16.37 -35.34 -8.69
C GLU A 230 -16.74 -33.88 -8.96
N SER A 231 -15.94 -32.97 -8.42
CA SER A 231 -16.12 -31.52 -8.59
C SER A 231 -14.89 -30.89 -9.25
N TYR A 232 -15.13 -29.94 -10.14
CA TYR A 232 -14.10 -29.11 -10.75
C TYR A 232 -14.41 -27.62 -10.49
N GLN A 233 -13.42 -26.86 -10.03
CA GLN A 233 -13.60 -25.46 -9.61
C GLN A 233 -14.75 -25.29 -8.60
N GLY A 234 -14.88 -26.25 -7.68
CA GLY A 234 -15.88 -26.25 -6.60
C GLY A 234 -17.32 -26.56 -7.04
N THR A 235 -17.54 -26.98 -8.29
CA THR A 235 -18.87 -27.34 -8.82
C THR A 235 -18.85 -28.77 -9.37
N VAL A 236 -19.93 -29.51 -9.14
CA VAL A 236 -20.08 -30.89 -9.64
C VAL A 236 -20.00 -30.91 -11.16
N ALA A 237 -19.19 -31.83 -11.70
CA ALA A 237 -18.87 -31.89 -13.13
C ALA A 237 -19.69 -32.95 -13.90
N GLY A 238 -20.95 -33.15 -13.53
CA GLY A 238 -21.82 -34.14 -14.17
C GLY A 238 -23.19 -34.26 -13.50
N ASP A 239 -23.98 -35.19 -14.01
CA ASP A 239 -25.31 -35.52 -13.51
C ASP A 239 -25.58 -37.02 -13.67
N ALA A 240 -26.17 -37.65 -12.66
CA ALA A 240 -26.37 -39.09 -12.61
C ALA A 240 -27.31 -39.65 -13.69
N ALA A 241 -28.18 -38.81 -14.26
CA ALA A 241 -29.13 -39.20 -15.32
C ALA A 241 -28.73 -38.63 -16.69
N ASP A 242 -28.14 -37.45 -16.71
CA ASP A 242 -27.96 -36.66 -17.93
C ASP A 242 -26.51 -36.42 -18.35
N GLY A 243 -25.52 -36.77 -17.53
CA GLY A 243 -24.12 -36.70 -17.92
C GLY A 243 -23.18 -37.39 -16.93
N ASP A 244 -23.02 -38.70 -17.11
CA ASP A 244 -22.14 -39.57 -16.31
C ASP A 244 -21.34 -40.51 -17.22
N ASN A 245 -20.39 -39.95 -17.97
CA ASN A 245 -19.48 -40.73 -18.79
C ASN A 245 -18.52 -41.57 -17.94
N SER A 246 -18.13 -41.13 -16.74
CA SER A 246 -17.26 -41.91 -15.85
C SER A 246 -17.90 -43.24 -15.47
N ARG A 247 -19.19 -43.25 -15.16
CA ARG A 247 -19.93 -44.50 -14.94
C ARG A 247 -19.93 -45.39 -16.17
N ASN A 248 -20.16 -44.84 -17.36
CA ASN A 248 -20.09 -45.63 -18.59
C ASN A 248 -18.70 -46.27 -18.77
N ILE A 249 -17.62 -45.51 -18.53
CA ILE A 249 -16.25 -46.05 -18.64
C ILE A 249 -16.05 -47.19 -17.65
N LEU A 250 -16.51 -47.07 -16.40
CA LEU A 250 -16.41 -48.17 -15.42
C LEU A 250 -17.15 -49.44 -15.86
N GLU A 251 -18.21 -49.31 -16.65
CA GLU A 251 -18.98 -50.44 -17.19
C GLU A 251 -18.38 -51.03 -18.48
N THR A 252 -17.51 -50.29 -19.18
CA THR A 252 -17.00 -50.68 -20.50
C THR A 252 -15.48 -50.87 -20.58
N MET A 253 -14.71 -50.37 -19.61
CA MET A 253 -13.24 -50.39 -19.66
C MET A 253 -12.67 -51.81 -19.72
N ASP A 254 -13.24 -52.76 -18.97
CA ASP A 254 -12.81 -54.16 -19.00
C ASP A 254 -13.12 -54.85 -20.34
N ILE A 255 -14.17 -54.40 -21.04
CA ILE A 255 -14.54 -54.92 -22.36
C ILE A 255 -13.48 -54.49 -23.39
N VAL A 256 -13.09 -53.21 -23.36
CA VAL A 256 -12.12 -52.66 -24.30
C VAL A 256 -10.71 -53.14 -24.00
N ALA A 257 -10.32 -53.21 -22.72
CA ALA A 257 -9.02 -53.74 -22.27
C ALA A 257 -8.81 -55.24 -22.57
N ALA A 258 -9.87 -55.95 -22.97
CA ALA A 258 -9.83 -57.36 -23.33
C ALA A 258 -9.82 -57.60 -24.85
N TYR A 259 -9.70 -56.55 -25.67
CA TYR A 259 -9.74 -56.69 -27.14
C TYR A 259 -8.54 -57.46 -27.67
N LEU A 260 -7.34 -57.22 -27.14
CA LEU A 260 -6.16 -58.02 -27.45
C LEU A 260 -5.41 -58.41 -26.17
N PRO A 261 -4.75 -59.59 -26.14
CA PRO A 261 -3.88 -59.91 -25.02
C PRO A 261 -2.70 -58.95 -25.00
N SER A 262 -2.45 -58.34 -23.85
CA SER A 262 -1.29 -57.47 -23.70
C SER A 262 0.02 -58.22 -23.94
N THR A 263 0.89 -57.64 -24.75
CA THR A 263 2.20 -58.22 -25.11
C THR A 263 3.37 -57.54 -24.42
N ILE A 264 3.11 -56.49 -23.63
CA ILE A 264 4.11 -55.70 -22.91
C ILE A 264 3.74 -55.71 -21.42
N SER A 265 4.71 -56.03 -20.55
CA SER A 265 4.54 -55.83 -19.11
C SER A 265 5.04 -54.45 -18.70
N ASP A 266 4.33 -53.84 -17.77
CA ASP A 266 4.85 -52.68 -17.03
C ASP A 266 6.02 -53.10 -16.14
N PRO A 267 6.91 -52.16 -15.80
CA PRO A 267 7.95 -52.46 -14.84
C PRO A 267 7.34 -52.70 -13.46
N ASP A 268 8.11 -53.33 -12.57
CA ASP A 268 7.77 -53.33 -11.15
C ASP A 268 7.75 -51.89 -10.63
N GLN A 269 6.91 -51.62 -9.62
CA GLN A 269 6.83 -50.31 -8.98
C GLN A 269 8.21 -49.88 -8.47
N PHE A 270 8.64 -48.68 -8.86
CA PHE A 270 9.83 -48.04 -8.32
C PHE A 270 9.46 -46.83 -7.44
N THR A 271 10.41 -46.40 -6.61
CA THR A 271 10.24 -45.26 -5.71
C THR A 271 11.54 -44.48 -5.56
N PHE A 272 11.44 -43.17 -5.60
CA PHE A 272 12.47 -42.22 -5.24
C PHE A 272 12.32 -41.80 -3.78
N ILE A 273 13.44 -41.55 -3.13
CA ILE A 273 13.49 -41.04 -1.77
C ILE A 273 13.52 -39.51 -1.86
N ASP A 274 12.43 -38.87 -1.44
CA ASP A 274 12.35 -37.42 -1.33
C ASP A 274 13.44 -36.84 -0.43
N GLN A 275 13.89 -35.63 -0.75
CA GLN A 275 14.90 -34.92 0.03
C GLN A 275 14.34 -33.64 0.65
N THR A 276 14.67 -33.41 1.91
CA THR A 276 14.33 -32.19 2.65
C THR A 276 15.60 -31.45 3.05
N ASP A 277 15.43 -30.20 3.49
CA ASP A 277 16.51 -29.35 4.00
C ASP A 277 17.66 -29.15 3.01
N VAL A 278 17.32 -29.11 1.72
CA VAL A 278 18.33 -28.88 0.69
C VAL A 278 18.64 -27.38 0.56
N PRO A 279 19.90 -27.01 0.22
CA PRO A 279 20.23 -25.64 -0.08
C PRO A 279 19.45 -25.11 -1.30
N LEU A 280 19.25 -23.78 -1.35
CA LEU A 280 18.57 -23.11 -2.46
C LEU A 280 19.33 -23.25 -3.78
N ASN A 281 18.60 -23.24 -4.91
CA ASN A 281 19.16 -23.23 -6.28
C ASN A 281 20.22 -24.31 -6.55
N THR A 282 20.11 -25.48 -5.92
CA THR A 282 21.11 -26.55 -5.96
C THR A 282 20.60 -27.71 -6.80
N VAL A 283 21.47 -28.24 -7.66
CA VAL A 283 21.16 -29.44 -8.45
C VAL A 283 21.22 -30.66 -7.54
N ILE A 284 20.10 -31.38 -7.41
CA ILE A 284 19.94 -32.56 -6.57
C ILE A 284 19.70 -33.78 -7.46
N THR A 285 20.37 -34.89 -7.12
CA THR A 285 20.19 -36.20 -7.78
C THR A 285 19.51 -37.17 -6.81
N SER A 286 18.56 -37.95 -7.31
CA SER A 286 17.83 -38.97 -6.55
C SER A 286 18.70 -40.16 -6.17
N ASN A 287 18.15 -41.09 -5.39
CA ASN A 287 18.65 -42.46 -5.36
C ASN A 287 18.56 -43.10 -6.76
N GLU A 288 19.43 -44.07 -7.03
CA GLU A 288 19.35 -44.92 -8.20
C GLU A 288 18.25 -45.98 -8.02
N ILE A 289 17.46 -46.20 -9.07
CA ILE A 289 16.52 -47.33 -9.18
C ILE A 289 17.04 -48.32 -10.21
N THR A 290 16.64 -49.59 -10.10
CA THR A 290 16.85 -50.60 -11.14
C THR A 290 15.50 -50.96 -11.73
N VAL A 291 15.38 -50.88 -13.06
CA VAL A 291 14.16 -51.27 -13.78
C VAL A 291 14.04 -52.79 -13.75
N SER A 292 12.94 -53.31 -13.23
CA SER A 292 12.62 -54.74 -13.23
C SER A 292 11.19 -54.99 -13.75
N GLY A 293 10.81 -56.24 -14.01
CA GLY A 293 9.44 -56.62 -14.41
C GLY A 293 9.13 -56.49 -15.90
N LEU A 294 10.04 -55.93 -16.71
CA LEU A 294 9.83 -55.74 -18.14
C LEU A 294 10.09 -57.01 -18.97
N SER A 295 9.14 -57.36 -19.84
CA SER A 295 9.27 -58.43 -20.84
C SER A 295 9.81 -57.95 -22.19
N ALA A 296 9.78 -56.63 -22.44
CA ALA A 296 10.32 -55.95 -23.61
C ALA A 296 10.79 -54.53 -23.22
N ALA A 297 11.49 -53.84 -24.11
CA ALA A 297 11.90 -52.46 -23.87
C ALA A 297 10.67 -51.55 -23.66
N ALA A 298 10.70 -50.71 -22.62
CA ALA A 298 9.64 -49.78 -22.29
C ALA A 298 10.07 -48.33 -22.55
N ILE A 299 9.10 -47.48 -22.88
CA ILE A 299 9.33 -46.04 -23.02
C ILE A 299 9.54 -45.43 -21.63
N ILE A 300 10.56 -44.59 -21.49
CA ILE A 300 10.86 -43.80 -20.29
C ILE A 300 10.79 -42.31 -20.62
N TYR A 301 10.26 -41.50 -19.71
CA TYR A 301 10.23 -40.05 -19.85
C TYR A 301 10.09 -39.36 -18.48
N ILE A 302 10.32 -38.06 -18.44
CA ILE A 302 10.27 -37.25 -17.22
C ILE A 302 9.55 -35.93 -17.44
N SER A 303 8.84 -35.46 -16.41
CA SER A 303 8.35 -34.08 -16.30
C SER A 303 8.99 -33.39 -15.10
N GLY A 304 9.30 -32.10 -15.22
CA GLY A 304 9.86 -31.30 -14.13
C GLY A 304 11.35 -31.53 -13.81
N GLY A 305 12.06 -32.34 -14.59
CA GLY A 305 13.48 -32.64 -14.36
C GLY A 305 14.19 -33.30 -15.55
N THR A 306 15.31 -33.95 -15.24
CA THR A 306 16.10 -34.75 -16.19
C THR A 306 16.41 -36.11 -15.59
N TYR A 307 16.58 -37.15 -16.40
CA TYR A 307 16.97 -38.47 -15.95
C TYR A 307 18.21 -38.97 -16.69
N SER A 308 18.88 -39.95 -16.11
CA SER A 308 20.03 -40.65 -16.71
C SER A 308 19.80 -42.15 -16.61
N ILE A 309 20.07 -42.86 -17.72
CA ILE A 309 20.05 -44.34 -17.78
C ILE A 309 21.49 -44.84 -17.71
N ASN A 310 21.77 -45.82 -16.85
CA ASN A 310 23.07 -46.49 -16.72
C ASN A 310 24.25 -45.51 -16.56
N GLY A 311 24.04 -44.39 -15.84
CA GLY A 311 25.06 -43.36 -15.64
C GLY A 311 25.39 -42.51 -16.89
N GLY A 312 24.55 -42.54 -17.93
CA GLY A 312 24.67 -41.71 -19.12
C GLY A 312 24.41 -40.22 -18.90
N THR A 313 24.32 -39.46 -20.00
CA THR A 313 24.01 -38.03 -19.94
C THR A 313 22.58 -37.79 -19.49
N TYR A 314 22.38 -36.84 -18.57
CA TYR A 314 21.05 -36.42 -18.15
C TYR A 314 20.28 -35.76 -19.31
N THR A 315 19.05 -36.21 -19.53
CA THR A 315 18.16 -35.73 -20.58
C THR A 315 16.73 -35.58 -20.06
N SER A 316 15.95 -34.69 -20.67
CA SER A 316 14.49 -34.62 -20.50
C SER A 316 13.73 -35.23 -21.68
N ALA A 317 14.42 -35.60 -22.76
CA ALA A 317 13.81 -36.27 -23.90
C ALA A 317 13.41 -37.70 -23.54
N ALA A 318 12.29 -38.19 -24.10
CA ALA A 318 11.89 -39.58 -23.94
C ALA A 318 12.92 -40.53 -24.56
N GLY A 319 13.02 -41.73 -23.98
CA GLY A 319 13.90 -42.79 -24.44
C GLY A 319 13.28 -44.16 -24.19
N THR A 320 14.13 -45.19 -24.21
CA THR A 320 13.74 -46.57 -23.93
C THR A 320 14.64 -47.16 -22.85
N VAL A 321 14.08 -47.97 -21.97
CA VAL A 321 14.78 -48.76 -20.96
C VAL A 321 14.46 -50.23 -21.10
N ASN A 322 15.40 -51.07 -20.70
CA ASN A 322 15.27 -52.51 -20.64
C ASN A 322 15.26 -52.98 -19.19
N ASN A 323 14.77 -54.21 -18.98
CA ASN A 323 14.90 -54.89 -17.71
C ASN A 323 16.38 -54.96 -17.27
N GLY A 324 16.70 -54.44 -16.10
CA GLY A 324 18.04 -54.36 -15.53
C GLY A 324 18.74 -53.01 -15.70
N ASP A 325 18.21 -52.08 -16.49
CA ASP A 325 18.77 -50.73 -16.59
C ASP A 325 18.65 -49.98 -15.26
N THR A 326 19.65 -49.16 -14.93
CA THR A 326 19.58 -48.27 -13.77
C THR A 326 19.18 -46.86 -14.16
N VAL A 327 18.40 -46.19 -13.31
CA VAL A 327 17.92 -44.82 -13.57
C VAL A 327 18.11 -43.92 -12.35
N THR A 328 18.57 -42.70 -12.61
CA THR A 328 18.61 -41.60 -11.64
C THR A 328 17.89 -40.38 -12.19
N VAL A 329 17.28 -39.59 -11.30
CA VAL A 329 16.56 -38.36 -11.62
C VAL A 329 17.29 -37.17 -11.03
N ARG A 330 17.22 -36.02 -11.72
CA ARG A 330 17.87 -34.78 -11.31
C ARG A 330 17.01 -33.56 -11.58
N LEU A 331 16.91 -32.69 -10.59
CA LEU A 331 16.25 -31.37 -10.65
C LEU A 331 17.03 -30.32 -9.85
N THR A 332 16.71 -29.04 -10.04
CA THR A 332 17.34 -27.91 -9.31
C THR A 332 16.39 -27.37 -8.27
N SER A 333 16.73 -27.43 -6.98
CA SER A 333 15.92 -26.96 -5.85
C SER A 333 15.45 -25.49 -6.01
N SER A 334 14.34 -25.15 -5.33
CA SER A 334 13.76 -23.81 -5.37
C SER A 334 14.75 -22.71 -4.95
N GLY A 335 14.57 -21.50 -5.47
CA GLY A 335 15.24 -20.30 -4.97
C GLY A 335 14.61 -19.70 -3.72
N SER A 336 13.53 -20.31 -3.21
CA SER A 336 12.79 -19.87 -2.01
C SER A 336 12.90 -20.91 -0.90
N TYR A 337 12.91 -20.46 0.35
CA TYR A 337 12.89 -21.32 1.53
C TYR A 337 11.58 -22.12 1.66
N SER A 338 11.63 -23.26 2.36
CA SER A 338 10.47 -24.12 2.66
C SER A 338 9.59 -24.43 1.45
N THR A 339 10.20 -24.57 0.27
CA THR A 339 9.50 -24.76 -1.00
C THR A 339 9.85 -26.12 -1.59
N THR A 340 8.82 -26.91 -1.89
CA THR A 340 8.96 -28.22 -2.54
C THR A 340 8.78 -28.07 -4.05
N ILE A 341 9.67 -28.73 -4.80
CA ILE A 341 9.52 -28.95 -6.24
C ILE A 341 9.75 -30.43 -6.54
N SER A 342 9.16 -30.95 -7.62
CA SER A 342 9.22 -32.37 -7.94
C SER A 342 9.49 -32.63 -9.41
N ALA A 343 10.17 -33.74 -9.69
CA ALA A 343 10.28 -34.30 -11.02
C ALA A 343 9.64 -35.68 -11.06
N THR A 344 8.72 -35.92 -12.00
CA THR A 344 7.99 -37.19 -12.12
C THR A 344 8.57 -38.00 -13.27
N LEU A 345 9.18 -39.15 -12.95
CA LEU A 345 9.65 -40.11 -13.95
C LEU A 345 8.57 -41.15 -14.20
N THR A 346 8.36 -41.49 -15.46
CA THR A 346 7.44 -42.56 -15.87
C THR A 346 8.15 -43.56 -16.77
N ILE A 347 7.90 -44.85 -16.54
CA ILE A 347 8.36 -45.98 -17.35
C ILE A 347 7.15 -46.87 -17.63
N GLY A 348 6.77 -47.02 -18.90
CA GLY A 348 5.51 -47.68 -19.26
C GLY A 348 4.32 -46.91 -18.65
N SER A 349 3.50 -47.58 -17.85
CA SER A 349 2.41 -46.97 -17.09
C SER A 349 2.77 -46.59 -15.64
N ILE A 350 3.96 -46.96 -15.16
CA ILE A 350 4.38 -46.77 -13.78
C ILE A 350 5.16 -45.46 -13.65
N SER A 351 4.79 -44.65 -12.67
CA SER A 351 5.44 -43.38 -12.36
C SER A 351 5.76 -43.22 -10.89
N ASP A 352 6.75 -42.40 -10.59
CA ASP A 352 6.99 -41.88 -9.25
C ASP A 352 7.60 -40.46 -9.30
N ALA A 353 7.33 -39.67 -8.27
CA ALA A 353 7.79 -38.30 -8.17
C ALA A 353 8.97 -38.19 -7.19
N PHE A 354 10.10 -37.69 -7.67
CA PHE A 354 11.21 -37.29 -6.80
C PHE A 354 11.04 -35.83 -6.37
N SER A 355 10.76 -35.62 -5.09
CA SER A 355 10.49 -34.29 -4.51
C SER A 355 11.67 -33.77 -3.69
N VAL A 356 11.92 -32.48 -3.81
CA VAL A 356 13.03 -31.77 -3.17
C VAL A 356 12.48 -30.54 -2.46
N THR A 357 12.62 -30.49 -1.13
CA THR A 357 12.16 -29.39 -0.28
C THR A 357 13.34 -28.61 0.27
N THR A 358 13.37 -27.31 0.00
CA THR A 358 14.44 -26.43 0.48
C THR A 358 14.40 -26.22 1.99
N GLU A 359 15.56 -25.91 2.55
CA GLU A 359 15.74 -25.52 3.95
C GLU A 359 14.77 -24.41 4.38
N ALA A 360 14.48 -24.34 5.67
CA ALA A 360 13.65 -23.27 6.24
C ALA A 360 14.41 -21.93 6.24
N ALA A 361 13.65 -20.83 6.21
CA ALA A 361 14.24 -19.50 6.34
C ALA A 361 14.98 -19.39 7.68
N PRO A 362 16.13 -18.69 7.74
CA PRO A 362 16.83 -18.48 8.99
C PRO A 362 15.95 -17.70 9.99
N PRO A 363 16.12 -17.92 11.31
CA PRO A 363 15.40 -17.18 12.33
C PRO A 363 15.69 -15.67 12.24
N ASP A 364 14.64 -14.87 12.07
CA ASP A 364 14.65 -13.42 12.09
C ASP A 364 13.91 -12.93 13.34
N THR A 365 14.64 -12.18 14.16
CA THR A 365 14.17 -11.62 15.43
C THR A 365 14.20 -10.08 15.44
N THR A 366 14.48 -9.44 14.30
CA THR A 366 14.55 -7.98 14.19
C THR A 366 13.24 -7.46 13.57
N PRO A 367 12.35 -6.82 14.34
CA PRO A 367 11.06 -6.37 13.81
C PRO A 367 11.20 -5.13 12.93
N ASP A 368 10.12 -4.79 12.23
CA ASP A 368 9.97 -3.48 11.61
C ASP A 368 9.98 -2.36 12.67
N GLN A 369 10.33 -1.14 12.25
CA GLN A 369 10.28 0.03 13.13
C GLN A 369 8.85 0.28 13.62
N PHE A 370 8.69 0.34 14.93
CA PHE A 370 7.45 0.78 15.58
C PHE A 370 7.61 2.18 16.18
N THR A 371 6.48 2.83 16.45
CA THR A 371 6.45 4.17 17.07
C THR A 371 5.34 4.31 18.11
N PHE A 372 5.63 5.03 19.17
CA PHE A 372 4.69 5.54 20.16
C PHE A 372 4.39 7.00 19.90
N THR A 373 3.15 7.41 20.22
CA THR A 373 2.75 8.81 20.17
C THR A 373 2.98 9.44 21.54
N ASP A 374 3.89 10.40 21.60
CA ASP A 374 4.14 11.19 22.81
C ASP A 374 2.89 11.94 23.28
N GLN A 375 2.76 12.12 24.59
CA GLN A 375 1.60 12.79 25.20
C GLN A 375 2.04 14.01 26.02
N THR A 376 1.33 15.13 25.86
CA THR A 376 1.62 16.39 26.57
C THR A 376 0.39 16.88 27.32
N GLY A 377 0.57 17.76 28.32
CA GLY A 377 -0.53 18.32 29.08
C GLY A 377 -1.18 17.33 30.06
N VAL A 378 -0.49 16.24 30.41
CA VAL A 378 -1.06 15.22 31.30
C VAL A 378 -1.06 15.67 32.77
N ALA A 379 -1.93 15.07 33.57
CA ALA A 379 -1.94 15.28 35.02
C ALA A 379 -0.62 14.86 35.69
N LEU A 380 -0.30 15.48 36.82
CA LEU A 380 0.89 15.16 37.62
C LEU A 380 0.75 13.78 38.27
N SER A 381 1.86 13.05 38.38
CA SER A 381 1.95 11.74 39.07
C SER A 381 0.87 10.74 38.64
N ALA A 382 0.46 10.80 37.38
CA ALA A 382 -0.57 9.97 36.79
C ALA A 382 0.05 8.83 35.97
N VAL A 383 -0.58 7.66 36.00
CA VAL A 383 -0.17 6.54 35.16
C VAL A 383 -0.74 6.74 33.76
N ILE A 384 0.13 6.80 32.75
CA ILE A 384 -0.23 7.06 31.36
C ILE A 384 0.12 5.85 30.50
N THR A 385 -0.82 5.42 29.65
CA THR A 385 -0.66 4.33 28.70
C THR A 385 -0.51 4.88 27.28
N SER A 386 0.40 4.29 26.50
CA SER A 386 0.66 4.64 25.10
C SER A 386 -0.46 4.15 24.15
N ASN A 387 -0.35 4.51 22.86
CA ASN A 387 -1.02 3.77 21.79
C ASN A 387 -0.52 2.30 21.75
N THR A 388 -1.31 1.44 21.12
CA THR A 388 -0.92 0.04 20.85
C THR A 388 -0.09 -0.03 19.58
N ILE A 389 1.03 -0.75 19.63
CA ILE A 389 1.80 -1.16 18.44
C ILE A 389 1.52 -2.64 18.13
N THR A 390 1.75 -3.06 16.89
CA THR A 390 1.77 -4.47 16.49
C THR A 390 3.18 -4.82 16.03
N VAL A 391 3.74 -5.90 16.56
CA VAL A 391 5.05 -6.40 16.15
C VAL A 391 4.92 -7.04 14.76
N SER A 392 5.66 -6.53 13.78
CA SER A 392 5.73 -7.08 12.42
C SER A 392 7.18 -7.34 12.00
N GLY A 393 7.39 -8.10 10.92
CA GLY A 393 8.69 -8.26 10.28
C GLY A 393 9.57 -9.41 10.80
N ILE A 394 9.14 -10.17 11.82
CA ILE A 394 9.90 -11.31 12.37
C ILE A 394 9.29 -12.66 12.00
N ASN A 395 10.13 -13.71 11.90
CA ASN A 395 9.68 -15.09 11.72
C ASN A 395 10.05 -16.00 12.92
N ALA A 396 10.75 -15.45 13.92
CA ALA A 396 11.10 -16.11 15.17
C ALA A 396 10.82 -15.19 16.38
N ALA A 397 10.73 -15.77 17.57
CA ALA A 397 10.45 -15.01 18.79
C ALA A 397 11.57 -14.00 19.11
N ALA A 398 11.21 -12.71 19.20
CA ALA A 398 12.14 -11.62 19.46
C ALA A 398 12.18 -11.25 20.95
N PRO A 399 13.35 -10.97 21.54
CA PRO A 399 13.44 -10.49 22.92
C PRO A 399 12.85 -9.08 23.04
N ILE A 400 12.09 -8.84 24.11
CA ILE A 400 11.51 -7.53 24.46
C ILE A 400 11.98 -7.07 25.84
N SER A 401 12.29 -5.78 25.98
CA SER A 401 12.67 -5.15 27.24
C SER A 401 12.26 -3.68 27.28
N ILE A 402 12.18 -3.11 28.48
CA ILE A 402 11.81 -1.70 28.68
C ILE A 402 12.68 -1.05 29.75
N THR A 403 12.95 0.25 29.60
CA THR A 403 13.55 1.10 30.63
C THR A 403 12.64 2.30 30.89
N GLY A 404 12.44 2.68 32.16
CA GLY A 404 11.64 3.86 32.54
C GLY A 404 10.12 3.66 32.58
N GLY A 405 9.63 2.43 32.35
CA GLY A 405 8.21 2.11 32.39
C GLY A 405 7.95 0.60 32.47
N MET A 406 6.73 0.21 32.12
CA MET A 406 6.28 -1.18 32.03
C MET A 406 5.63 -1.41 30.66
N TYR A 407 5.65 -2.62 30.14
CA TYR A 407 4.95 -2.99 28.90
C TYR A 407 3.97 -4.13 29.15
N SER A 408 2.98 -4.25 28.25
CA SER A 408 2.02 -5.35 28.22
C SER A 408 1.95 -5.93 26.81
N ILE A 409 1.98 -7.26 26.71
CA ILE A 409 1.82 -8.01 25.47
C ILE A 409 0.39 -8.54 25.40
N ASN A 410 -0.32 -8.30 24.28
CA ASN A 410 -1.68 -8.79 24.02
C ASN A 410 -2.69 -8.48 25.15
N GLY A 411 -2.54 -7.33 25.81
CA GLY A 411 -3.41 -6.92 26.91
C GLY A 411 -3.19 -7.69 28.23
N GLY A 412 -2.07 -8.40 28.37
CA GLY A 412 -1.68 -9.04 29.62
C GLY A 412 -1.28 -8.06 30.73
N THR A 413 -0.76 -8.58 31.85
CA THR A 413 -0.28 -7.76 32.96
C THR A 413 0.95 -6.93 32.57
N TYR A 414 0.98 -5.67 32.99
CA TYR A 414 2.16 -4.82 32.81
C TYR A 414 3.36 -5.32 33.61
N THR A 415 4.53 -5.36 32.97
CA THR A 415 5.79 -5.80 33.57
C THR A 415 6.96 -4.96 33.08
N SER A 416 8.02 -4.88 33.89
CA SER A 416 9.32 -4.34 33.50
C SER A 416 10.38 -5.43 33.26
N GLY A 417 10.02 -6.71 33.46
CA GLY A 417 10.89 -7.85 33.23
C GLY A 417 11.15 -8.09 31.74
N SER A 418 12.29 -8.69 31.39
CA SER A 418 12.54 -9.14 30.02
C SER A 418 11.57 -10.25 29.62
N GLY A 419 11.24 -10.31 28.34
CA GLY A 419 10.33 -11.30 27.78
C GLY A 419 10.61 -11.59 26.30
N THR A 420 9.67 -12.24 25.65
CA THR A 420 9.69 -12.46 24.20
C THR A 420 8.36 -12.09 23.57
N VAL A 421 8.39 -11.68 22.30
CA VAL A 421 7.21 -11.41 21.47
C VAL A 421 7.32 -12.16 20.16
N ASN A 422 6.17 -12.58 19.63
CA ASN A 422 6.06 -13.18 18.30
C ASN A 422 5.45 -12.18 17.31
N ASN A 423 5.63 -12.45 16.03
CA ASN A 423 5.00 -11.68 14.96
C ASN A 423 3.47 -11.60 15.18
N GLY A 424 2.89 -10.43 15.01
CA GLY A 424 1.48 -10.15 15.24
C GLY A 424 1.08 -9.92 16.70
N ASN A 425 1.99 -10.04 17.68
CA ASN A 425 1.69 -9.61 19.05
C ASN A 425 1.51 -8.10 19.12
N THR A 426 0.53 -7.66 19.92
CA THR A 426 0.30 -6.25 20.23
C THR A 426 1.02 -5.85 21.51
N VAL A 427 1.58 -4.64 21.57
CA VAL A 427 2.28 -4.14 22.75
C VAL A 427 1.81 -2.73 23.10
N THR A 428 1.61 -2.48 24.39
CA THR A 428 1.43 -1.13 24.95
C THR A 428 2.47 -0.87 26.03
N VAL A 429 2.81 0.40 26.24
CA VAL A 429 3.74 0.86 27.26
C VAL A 429 2.98 1.74 28.27
N GLN A 430 3.41 1.67 29.52
CA GLN A 430 2.88 2.46 30.62
C GLN A 430 4.01 3.08 31.45
N LEU A 431 3.89 4.35 31.79
CA LEU A 431 4.78 5.01 32.75
C LEU A 431 4.01 6.02 33.62
N THR A 432 4.61 6.42 34.74
CA THR A 432 4.05 7.44 35.62
C THR A 432 4.62 8.80 35.27
N SER A 433 3.76 9.78 35.01
CA SER A 433 4.14 11.17 34.71
C SER A 433 4.83 11.84 35.89
N SER A 434 5.60 12.90 35.62
CA SER A 434 6.29 13.68 36.65
C SER A 434 5.34 14.25 37.72
N GLY A 435 5.85 14.44 38.93
CA GLY A 435 5.17 15.22 39.98
C GLY A 435 5.34 16.75 39.81
N SER A 436 6.13 17.18 38.84
CA SER A 436 6.41 18.59 38.53
C SER A 436 5.74 19.01 37.23
N TYR A 437 5.37 20.29 37.13
CA TYR A 437 4.81 20.88 35.90
C TYR A 437 5.84 20.95 34.76
N SER A 438 5.35 20.96 33.52
CA SER A 438 6.16 21.10 32.29
C SER A 438 7.38 20.16 32.24
N THR A 439 7.27 18.96 32.81
CA THR A 439 8.37 18.02 32.97
C THR A 439 8.08 16.73 32.22
N THR A 440 9.05 16.28 31.43
CA THR A 440 8.92 15.05 30.63
C THR A 440 9.52 13.85 31.34
N THR A 441 8.80 12.72 31.32
CA THR A 441 9.24 11.39 31.74
C THR A 441 9.16 10.43 30.55
N ASN A 442 10.13 9.53 30.44
CA ASN A 442 10.29 8.67 29.26
C ASN A 442 10.27 7.19 29.62
N ALA A 443 9.71 6.37 28.74
CA ALA A 443 9.89 4.93 28.73
C ALA A 443 10.34 4.45 27.35
N THR A 444 11.47 3.76 27.28
CA THR A 444 12.03 3.23 26.03
C THR A 444 11.81 1.73 25.96
N LEU A 445 11.06 1.29 24.95
CA LEU A 445 10.82 -0.12 24.67
C LEU A 445 11.76 -0.58 23.56
N THR A 446 12.40 -1.73 23.75
CA THR A 446 13.26 -2.38 22.76
C THR A 446 12.74 -3.77 22.44
N ILE A 447 12.59 -4.09 21.15
CA ILE A 447 12.21 -5.40 20.63
C ILE A 447 13.23 -5.79 19.56
N GLY A 448 13.94 -6.91 19.75
CA GLY A 448 14.84 -7.42 18.71
C GLY A 448 15.96 -6.46 18.30
N GLY A 449 16.35 -5.52 19.18
CA GLY A 449 17.32 -4.45 18.88
C GLY A 449 16.73 -3.17 18.30
N VAL A 450 15.47 -3.18 17.85
CA VAL A 450 14.72 -1.98 17.43
C VAL A 450 14.07 -1.34 18.66
N SER A 451 14.11 -0.02 18.76
CA SER A 451 13.56 0.69 19.92
C SER A 451 12.80 1.95 19.55
N ASP A 452 11.90 2.35 20.44
CA ASP A 452 11.30 3.67 20.44
C ASP A 452 11.02 4.15 21.87
N THR A 453 10.90 5.46 22.05
CA THR A 453 10.68 6.09 23.35
C THR A 453 9.31 6.75 23.43
N PHE A 454 8.48 6.30 24.36
CA PHE A 454 7.25 6.97 24.72
C PHE A 454 7.52 8.05 25.75
N SER A 455 7.28 9.31 25.38
CA SER A 455 7.52 10.49 26.22
C SER A 455 6.20 11.09 26.70
N VAL A 456 6.15 11.43 27.99
CA VAL A 456 4.97 12.02 28.64
C VAL A 456 5.37 13.31 29.33
N THR A 457 4.81 14.44 28.90
CA THR A 457 5.04 15.77 29.47
C THR A 457 3.83 16.24 30.27
N THR A 458 4.04 16.61 31.52
CA THR A 458 3.00 17.14 32.39
C THR A 458 2.50 18.51 31.96
N GLN A 459 1.27 18.84 32.36
CA GLN A 459 0.67 20.18 32.22
C GLN A 459 1.58 21.29 32.75
N GLU A 460 1.37 22.51 32.26
CA GLU A 460 2.08 23.70 32.71
C GLU A 460 1.66 24.13 34.12
N ALA A 461 2.52 24.88 34.81
CA ALA A 461 2.19 25.45 36.11
C ALA A 461 1.10 26.53 35.94
N PRO A 462 0.18 26.69 36.91
CA PRO A 462 -0.79 27.77 36.89
C PRO A 462 -0.08 29.14 36.89
N ASP A 463 -0.32 29.93 35.85
CA ASP A 463 0.17 31.30 35.69
C ASP A 463 -0.99 32.28 35.68
N THR A 464 -0.99 33.18 36.66
CA THR A 464 -1.98 34.25 36.83
C THR A 464 -1.39 35.65 36.65
N ILE A 465 -0.12 35.78 36.25
CA ILE A 465 0.56 37.07 36.11
C ILE A 465 0.61 37.45 34.62
N PRO A 466 -0.20 38.40 34.15
CA PRO A 466 -0.23 38.75 32.73
C PRO A 466 1.02 39.52 32.30
N ASN A 467 1.23 39.60 30.99
CA ASN A 467 2.15 40.56 30.40
C ASN A 467 1.76 42.01 30.78
N GLN A 468 2.75 42.91 30.82
CA GLN A 468 2.50 44.34 31.06
C GLN A 468 1.50 44.90 30.04
N PHE A 469 0.46 45.55 30.55
CA PHE A 469 -0.49 46.32 29.75
C PHE A 469 -0.34 47.81 30.04
N THR A 470 -0.84 48.64 29.12
CA THR A 470 -0.82 50.10 29.27
C THR A 470 -2.11 50.76 28.76
N PHE A 471 -2.54 51.80 29.46
CA PHE A 471 -3.57 52.73 29.07
C PHE A 471 -2.94 53.99 28.49
N THR A 472 -3.66 54.64 27.58
CA THR A 472 -3.27 55.91 27.00
C THR A 472 -3.94 57.04 27.77
N ASP A 473 -3.16 57.82 28.51
CA ASP A 473 -3.66 58.99 29.25
C ASP A 473 -4.40 60.00 28.36
N ARG A 474 -5.37 60.70 28.95
CA ARG A 474 -6.19 61.71 28.26
C ARG A 474 -5.95 63.08 28.85
N THR A 475 -5.70 64.06 27.99
CA THR A 475 -5.50 65.46 28.39
C THR A 475 -6.52 66.37 27.71
N ALA A 476 -6.69 67.57 28.26
CA ALA A 476 -7.63 68.58 27.78
C ALA A 476 -9.09 68.11 27.75
N VAL A 477 -9.48 67.30 28.73
CA VAL A 477 -10.84 66.76 28.86
C VAL A 477 -11.78 67.78 29.51
N ALA A 478 -13.05 67.82 29.08
CA ALA A 478 -14.07 68.63 29.74
C ALA A 478 -14.23 68.26 31.23
N LEU A 479 -14.64 69.22 32.06
CA LEU A 479 -14.84 69.00 33.51
C LEU A 479 -16.00 68.04 33.76
N ASN A 480 -15.96 67.30 34.88
CA ASN A 480 -17.06 66.42 35.34
C ASN A 480 -17.58 65.46 34.25
N THR A 481 -16.69 64.96 33.40
CA THR A 481 -17.04 64.11 32.25
C THR A 481 -16.50 62.71 32.47
N VAL A 482 -17.35 61.70 32.24
CA VAL A 482 -16.96 60.29 32.27
C VAL A 482 -16.12 59.98 31.02
N ILE A 483 -14.95 59.39 31.22
CA ILE A 483 -14.01 59.02 30.15
C ILE A 483 -13.69 57.54 30.24
N THR A 484 -13.78 56.87 29.09
CA THR A 484 -13.35 55.48 28.93
C THR A 484 -11.97 55.44 28.27
N SER A 485 -11.08 54.57 28.75
CA SER A 485 -9.75 54.32 28.22
C SER A 485 -9.78 53.59 26.87
N ASN A 486 -8.61 53.39 26.25
CA ASN A 486 -8.46 52.32 25.25
C ASN A 486 -8.69 50.94 25.92
N ALA A 487 -9.08 49.96 25.13
CA ALA A 487 -9.12 48.57 25.57
C ALA A 487 -7.70 47.99 25.62
N ILE A 488 -7.41 47.20 26.66
CA ILE A 488 -6.26 46.30 26.73
C ILE A 488 -6.73 44.86 26.58
N THR A 489 -5.87 43.98 26.07
CA THR A 489 -6.12 42.53 26.02
C THR A 489 -5.22 41.84 27.04
N VAL A 490 -5.82 41.09 27.96
CA VAL A 490 -5.08 40.26 28.91
C VAL A 490 -4.34 39.17 28.14
N SER A 491 -3.02 39.10 28.28
CA SER A 491 -2.19 38.09 27.61
C SER A 491 -1.14 37.54 28.58
N GLY A 492 -0.65 36.32 28.33
CA GLY A 492 0.47 35.74 29.08
C GLY A 492 0.08 34.93 30.32
N ILE A 493 -1.21 34.68 30.56
CA ILE A 493 -1.69 33.79 31.64
C ILE A 493 -2.25 32.50 31.06
N ASN A 494 -2.14 31.38 31.78
CA ASN A 494 -2.83 30.12 31.46
C ASN A 494 -3.91 29.76 32.50
N THR A 495 -4.03 30.57 33.56
CA THR A 495 -5.00 30.43 34.65
C THR A 495 -5.70 31.77 34.91
N ALA A 496 -6.97 31.75 35.34
CA ALA A 496 -7.74 32.97 35.61
C ALA A 496 -7.05 33.87 36.65
N ALA A 497 -6.82 35.13 36.30
CA ALA A 497 -6.12 36.11 37.14
C ALA A 497 -7.11 37.02 37.88
N PRO A 498 -6.86 37.37 39.15
CA PRO A 498 -7.68 38.34 39.86
C PRO A 498 -7.52 39.75 39.25
N ILE A 499 -8.62 40.50 39.15
CA ILE A 499 -8.65 41.89 38.65
C ILE A 499 -9.29 42.81 39.70
N SER A 500 -8.74 44.01 39.84
CA SER A 500 -9.23 45.05 40.76
C SER A 500 -8.89 46.45 40.25
N ILE A 501 -9.62 47.47 40.71
CA ILE A 501 -9.39 48.87 40.34
C ILE A 501 -9.47 49.79 41.56
N THR A 502 -8.71 50.88 41.56
CA THR A 502 -8.85 52.01 42.50
C THR A 502 -9.02 53.31 41.72
N GLY A 503 -9.94 54.19 42.14
CA GLY A 503 -10.14 55.51 41.51
C GLY A 503 -11.06 55.54 40.28
N GLY A 504 -11.66 54.40 39.91
CA GLY A 504 -12.59 54.30 38.79
C GLY A 504 -13.31 52.94 38.74
N ASN A 505 -13.89 52.63 37.59
CA ASN A 505 -14.58 51.37 37.30
C ASN A 505 -13.93 50.68 36.09
N TYR A 506 -14.00 49.36 35.99
CA TYR A 506 -13.55 48.62 34.82
C TYR A 506 -14.68 47.78 34.22
N SER A 507 -14.52 47.41 32.96
CA SER A 507 -15.42 46.51 32.23
C SER A 507 -14.60 45.43 31.53
N ILE A 508 -15.02 44.17 31.69
CA ILE A 508 -14.45 43.01 31.01
C ILE A 508 -15.33 42.68 29.81
N ASN A 509 -14.74 42.56 28.61
CA ASN A 509 -15.41 42.19 27.36
C ASN A 509 -16.66 43.04 27.02
N GLY A 510 -16.65 44.33 27.41
CA GLY A 510 -17.76 45.24 27.15
C GLY A 510 -18.98 45.04 28.07
N GLY A 511 -18.84 44.29 29.17
CA GLY A 511 -19.86 44.18 30.23
C GLY A 511 -20.08 45.48 31.00
N ALA A 512 -20.92 45.41 32.04
CA ALA A 512 -21.19 46.57 32.90
C ALA A 512 -19.92 47.02 33.64
N TYR A 513 -19.76 48.33 33.82
CA TYR A 513 -18.66 48.91 34.58
C TYR A 513 -18.85 48.69 36.07
N THR A 514 -17.85 48.09 36.74
CA THR A 514 -17.85 47.83 38.19
C THR A 514 -16.51 48.23 38.82
N SER A 515 -16.53 48.47 40.12
CA SER A 515 -15.32 48.61 40.96
C SER A 515 -15.06 47.37 41.83
N ASP A 516 -15.94 46.37 41.81
CA ASP A 516 -15.80 45.16 42.60
C ASP A 516 -14.65 44.28 42.09
N ALA A 517 -14.03 43.51 42.99
CA ALA A 517 -13.02 42.54 42.61
C ALA A 517 -13.61 41.43 41.73
N GLY A 518 -12.84 40.95 40.76
CA GLY A 518 -13.27 39.93 39.80
C GLY A 518 -12.14 39.03 39.33
N THR A 519 -12.39 38.28 38.25
CA THR A 519 -11.36 37.49 37.56
C THR A 519 -11.39 37.74 36.06
N VAL A 520 -10.25 37.62 35.40
CA VAL A 520 -10.09 37.69 33.95
C VAL A 520 -9.31 36.49 33.43
N ASN A 521 -9.69 36.03 32.24
CA ASN A 521 -8.99 34.96 31.53
C ASN A 521 -8.10 35.53 30.42
N ASN A 522 -7.14 34.72 29.97
CA ASN A 522 -6.31 35.04 28.81
C ASN A 522 -7.20 35.38 27.60
N GLY A 523 -6.88 36.47 26.90
CA GLY A 523 -7.64 36.98 25.76
C GLY A 523 -8.84 37.86 26.13
N ASN A 524 -9.20 38.02 27.41
CA ASN A 524 -10.24 38.99 27.78
C ASN A 524 -9.79 40.43 27.49
N THR A 525 -10.73 41.26 27.06
CA THR A 525 -10.51 42.70 26.86
C THR A 525 -10.98 43.48 28.09
N VAL A 526 -10.22 44.49 28.50
CA VAL A 526 -10.57 45.34 29.64
C VAL A 526 -10.50 46.81 29.26
N THR A 527 -11.52 47.58 29.66
CA THR A 527 -11.51 49.04 29.61
C THR A 527 -11.70 49.61 31.01
N VAL A 528 -11.12 50.78 31.25
CA VAL A 528 -11.26 51.54 32.50
C VAL A 528 -12.08 52.79 32.24
N GLN A 529 -12.87 53.19 33.22
CA GLN A 529 -13.70 54.38 33.19
C GLN A 529 -13.52 55.18 34.48
N LEU A 530 -13.33 56.50 34.35
CA LEU A 530 -13.28 57.43 35.48
C LEU A 530 -13.91 58.78 35.10
N THR A 531 -14.30 59.58 36.08
CA THR A 531 -14.87 60.92 35.85
C THR A 531 -13.79 61.99 36.05
N SER A 532 -13.60 62.86 35.07
CA SER A 532 -12.66 63.97 35.17
C SER A 532 -13.02 64.96 36.29
N PHE A 533 -12.01 65.57 36.91
CA PHE A 533 -12.22 66.48 38.05
C PHE A 533 -13.05 67.73 37.70
N GLY A 534 -13.61 68.39 38.72
CA GLY A 534 -14.42 69.61 38.57
C GLY A 534 -13.61 70.91 38.41
N SER A 535 -12.28 70.83 38.45
CA SER A 535 -11.37 71.98 38.32
C SER A 535 -10.48 71.85 37.09
N TYR A 536 -10.11 72.98 36.50
CA TYR A 536 -9.22 73.04 35.33
C TYR A 536 -7.80 72.58 35.65
N SER A 537 -7.11 72.03 34.64
CA SER A 537 -5.71 71.56 34.74
C SER A 537 -5.44 70.61 35.91
N THR A 538 -6.44 69.81 36.28
CA THR A 538 -6.37 68.83 37.38
C THR A 538 -6.42 67.43 36.81
N THR A 539 -5.58 66.54 37.33
CA THR A 539 -5.54 65.12 36.93
C THR A 539 -6.33 64.25 37.90
N THR A 540 -7.08 63.28 37.37
CA THR A 540 -7.73 62.21 38.13
C THR A 540 -7.30 60.87 37.57
N ASP A 541 -6.98 59.94 38.47
CA ASP A 541 -6.33 58.67 38.13
C ASP A 541 -7.22 57.49 38.50
N ALA A 542 -7.19 56.46 37.66
CA ALA A 542 -7.68 55.14 37.99
C ALA A 542 -6.61 54.09 37.71
N THR A 543 -6.24 53.33 38.74
CA THR A 543 -5.22 52.28 38.63
C THR A 543 -5.90 50.92 38.58
N LEU A 544 -5.71 50.19 37.48
CA LEU A 544 -6.19 48.82 37.31
C LEU A 544 -5.05 47.85 37.60
N THR A 545 -5.33 46.81 38.38
CA THR A 545 -4.39 45.72 38.71
C THR A 545 -4.98 44.38 38.29
N ILE A 546 -4.22 43.61 37.50
CA ILE A 546 -4.53 42.24 37.10
C ILE A 546 -3.36 41.33 37.49
N GLY A 547 -3.59 40.33 38.33
CA GLY A 547 -2.55 39.36 38.68
C GLY A 547 -1.29 39.95 39.29
N GLY A 548 -1.38 41.14 39.92
CA GLY A 548 -0.25 41.89 40.46
C GLY A 548 0.43 42.86 39.49
N VAL A 549 0.10 42.83 38.19
CA VAL A 549 0.55 43.81 37.20
C VAL A 549 -0.46 44.95 37.14
N SER A 550 0.02 46.19 37.16
CA SER A 550 -0.85 47.37 37.16
C SER A 550 -0.42 48.42 36.15
N ASP A 551 -1.39 49.25 35.77
CA ASP A 551 -1.15 50.50 35.08
C ASP A 551 -2.20 51.54 35.50
N THR A 552 -1.85 52.83 35.35
CA THR A 552 -2.70 53.95 35.75
C THR A 552 -3.22 54.70 34.54
N PHE A 553 -4.53 54.78 34.41
CA PHE A 553 -5.19 55.63 33.44
C PHE A 553 -5.42 57.02 34.04
N SER A 554 -4.73 58.02 33.49
CA SER A 554 -4.77 59.41 33.99
C SER A 554 -5.59 60.31 33.06
N VAL A 555 -6.49 61.10 33.63
CA VAL A 555 -7.32 62.07 32.90
C VAL A 555 -7.08 63.48 33.43
N THR A 556 -6.48 64.34 32.61
CA THR A 556 -6.26 65.76 32.92
C THR A 556 -7.28 66.66 32.24
N THR A 557 -7.94 67.50 33.01
CA THR A 557 -8.94 68.46 32.53
C THR A 557 -8.34 69.61 31.71
N GLN A 558 -9.16 70.21 30.84
CA GLN A 558 -8.84 71.42 30.09
C GLN A 558 -8.39 72.56 31.01
N SER A 559 -7.73 73.57 30.45
CA SER A 559 -7.38 74.81 31.17
C SER A 559 -8.60 75.74 31.30
N ALA A 560 -8.55 76.68 32.25
CA ALA A 560 -9.66 77.59 32.54
C ALA A 560 -9.99 78.52 31.35
N PRO A 561 -11.29 78.79 31.06
CA PRO A 561 -11.70 79.74 30.04
C PRO A 561 -11.28 81.14 30.45
N VAL A 562 -10.47 81.78 29.61
CA VAL A 562 -10.07 83.18 29.75
C VAL A 562 -11.22 84.09 29.30
N SER A 563 -11.85 84.82 30.23
CA SER A 563 -12.84 85.86 29.93
C SER A 563 -12.16 87.25 29.89
N GLY A 564 -12.02 87.85 28.71
CA GLY A 564 -11.60 89.26 28.58
C GLY A 564 -10.76 89.60 27.34
N GLY A 565 -11.45 89.81 26.22
CA GLY A 565 -11.10 90.67 25.07
C GLY A 565 -9.65 90.99 24.72
N GLY A 566 -9.11 90.26 23.73
CA GLY A 566 -8.59 90.85 22.49
C GLY A 566 -7.21 91.51 22.48
N GLY A 567 -6.17 90.75 22.09
CA GLY A 567 -4.89 91.32 21.69
C GLY A 567 -3.82 90.27 21.43
N GLY A 568 -3.94 89.54 20.32
CA GLY A 568 -3.08 88.41 19.94
C GLY A 568 -1.58 88.73 19.97
N GLY A 569 -0.90 88.25 21.02
CA GLY A 569 0.54 88.31 21.20
C GLY A 569 1.18 86.93 21.03
N GLY A 570 1.16 86.40 19.80
CA GLY A 570 2.00 85.26 19.46
C GLY A 570 3.46 85.64 19.70
N GLY A 571 4.20 84.83 20.47
CA GLY A 571 5.62 85.01 20.73
C GLY A 571 6.44 84.96 19.44
N GLY A 572 6.53 86.11 18.77
CA GLY A 572 7.12 86.29 17.46
C GLY A 572 8.29 87.25 17.50
N CYS A 573 9.17 87.14 16.51
CA CYS A 573 10.16 88.17 16.24
C CYS A 573 9.42 89.42 15.73
N PHE A 574 9.08 90.38 16.61
CA PHE A 574 8.33 91.60 16.31
C PHE A 574 8.93 92.39 15.12
N ILE A 575 10.25 92.61 15.16
CA ILE A 575 10.98 93.37 14.13
C ILE A 575 11.02 92.59 12.81
N ALA A 576 11.22 91.26 12.85
CA ALA A 576 11.22 90.42 11.65
C ALA A 576 9.82 90.33 11.03
N THR A 577 8.77 90.23 11.85
CA THR A 577 7.37 90.24 11.40
C THR A 577 7.02 91.58 10.73
N ALA A 578 7.46 92.71 11.30
CA ALA A 578 7.27 94.02 10.69
C ALA A 578 8.05 94.18 9.36
N ALA A 579 9.23 93.58 9.24
CA ALA A 579 10.05 93.62 8.03
C ALA A 579 9.55 92.68 6.93
N PHE A 580 9.20 91.42 7.24
CA PHE A 580 8.79 90.39 6.28
C PHE A 580 7.27 90.32 6.05
N GLY A 581 6.48 91.08 6.80
CA GLY A 581 5.06 91.30 6.56
C GLY A 581 4.11 90.22 7.09
N SER A 582 4.63 89.08 7.55
CA SER A 582 3.83 88.03 8.17
C SER A 582 4.59 87.31 9.29
N PRO A 583 3.94 87.00 10.43
CA PRO A 583 4.54 86.17 11.50
C PRO A 583 4.74 84.71 11.06
N LEU A 584 4.13 84.30 9.95
CA LEU A 584 4.27 82.98 9.31
C LEU A 584 5.23 83.00 8.11
N ALA A 585 5.89 84.13 7.82
CA ALA A 585 6.92 84.16 6.78
C ALA A 585 8.03 83.16 7.15
N GLY A 586 8.49 82.35 6.20
CA GLY A 586 9.49 81.30 6.44
C GLY A 586 10.77 81.81 7.13
N GLN A 587 11.16 83.05 6.85
CA GLN A 587 12.28 83.75 7.50
C GLN A 587 12.04 83.98 9.01
N VAL A 588 10.81 84.26 9.40
CA VAL A 588 10.41 84.51 10.80
C VAL A 588 10.32 83.19 11.57
N GLU A 589 9.82 82.12 10.93
CA GLU A 589 9.83 80.74 11.45
C GLU A 589 11.24 80.25 11.80
N ILE A 590 12.23 80.50 10.92
CA ILE A 590 13.63 80.13 11.15
C ILE A 590 14.18 80.82 12.40
N LEU A 591 13.97 82.12 12.56
CA LEU A 591 14.43 82.87 13.73
C LEU A 591 13.73 82.44 15.02
N ARG A 592 12.45 82.04 14.95
CA ARG A 592 11.70 81.47 16.09
C ARG A 592 12.28 80.13 16.55
N LYS A 593 12.55 79.22 15.61
CA LYS A 593 13.18 77.91 15.92
C LYS A 593 14.59 78.09 16.48
N PHE A 594 15.36 79.06 16.00
CA PHE A 594 16.70 79.37 16.55
C PHE A 594 16.61 79.89 17.98
N ARG A 595 15.67 80.83 18.23
CA ARG A 595 15.38 81.32 19.57
C ARG A 595 15.03 80.17 20.52
N ASP A 596 14.11 79.29 20.11
CA ASP A 596 13.57 78.24 20.97
C ASP A 596 14.60 77.14 21.26
N ARG A 597 15.42 76.75 20.26
CA ARG A 597 16.42 75.68 20.42
C ARG A 597 17.76 76.14 21.00
N TYR A 598 18.19 77.38 20.73
CA TYR A 598 19.55 77.83 21.08
C TYR A 598 19.60 79.03 22.03
N LEU A 599 18.66 79.98 21.96
CA LEU A 599 18.68 81.15 22.85
C LEU A 599 17.97 80.87 24.19
N LEU A 600 16.84 80.17 24.19
CA LEU A 600 16.08 79.93 25.43
C LEU A 600 16.68 78.84 26.34
N THR A 601 17.62 78.05 25.84
CA THR A 601 18.25 76.96 26.60
C THR A 601 19.29 77.43 27.62
N ASN A 602 19.88 78.62 27.45
CA ASN A 602 20.88 79.18 28.38
C ASN A 602 20.48 80.53 28.99
N ALA A 603 21.06 80.86 30.15
CA ALA A 603 20.67 82.02 30.94
C ALA A 603 20.90 83.36 30.22
N PHE A 604 21.96 83.46 29.40
CA PHE A 604 22.26 84.65 28.62
C PHE A 604 21.23 84.89 27.51
N GLY A 605 20.91 83.85 26.74
CA GLY A 605 19.91 83.95 25.69
C GLY A 605 18.50 84.20 26.22
N ARG A 606 18.13 83.66 27.40
CA ARG A 606 16.86 84.03 28.08
C ARG A 606 16.80 85.52 28.47
N LYS A 607 17.90 86.11 28.97
CA LYS A 607 17.98 87.56 29.24
C LYS A 607 17.87 88.41 27.98
N PHE A 608 18.55 88.00 26.89
CA PHE A 608 18.45 88.67 25.59
C PHE A 608 17.02 88.63 25.02
N VAL A 609 16.36 87.46 25.06
CA VAL A 609 14.98 87.30 24.60
C VAL A 609 14.02 88.14 25.45
N ALA A 610 14.18 88.16 26.77
CA ALA A 610 13.36 89.02 27.64
C ALA A 610 13.51 90.52 27.32
N TRP A 611 14.73 91.00 27.07
CA TRP A 611 14.98 92.38 26.60
C TRP A 611 14.32 92.63 25.23
N TYR A 612 14.49 91.71 24.29
CA TYR A 612 13.90 91.81 22.95
C TYR A 612 12.36 91.89 23.00
N TYR A 613 11.72 91.14 23.89
CA TYR A 613 10.26 91.17 24.05
C TYR A 613 9.76 92.46 24.72
N ARG A 614 10.58 93.08 25.57
CA ARG A 614 10.26 94.36 26.21
C ARG A 614 10.39 95.54 25.24
N VAL A 615 11.41 95.56 24.37
CA VAL A 615 11.74 96.71 23.50
C VAL A 615 11.27 96.52 22.04
N GLY A 616 11.20 95.27 21.57
CA GLY A 616 10.88 94.89 20.19
C GLY A 616 9.54 95.39 19.64
N PRO A 617 8.43 95.43 20.42
CA PRO A 617 7.15 95.95 19.94
C PRO A 617 7.17 97.43 19.55
N VAL A 618 7.95 98.25 20.27
CA VAL A 618 8.10 99.70 19.98
C VAL A 618 8.89 99.90 18.68
N ALA A 619 10.00 99.19 18.52
CA ALA A 619 10.80 99.22 17.29
C ALA A 619 10.02 98.69 16.07
N ALA A 620 9.26 97.60 16.23
CA ALA A 620 8.43 97.03 15.17
C ALA A 620 7.32 97.99 14.71
N SER A 621 6.70 98.71 15.64
CA SER A 621 5.69 99.73 15.35
C SER A 621 6.26 100.90 14.54
N TYR A 622 7.51 101.32 14.82
CA TYR A 622 8.20 102.38 14.07
C TYR A 622 8.54 101.98 12.62
N ILE A 623 8.84 100.70 12.37
CA ILE A 623 9.28 100.19 11.06
C ILE A 623 8.09 99.77 10.17
N LYS A 624 6.93 99.42 10.76
CA LYS A 624 5.78 98.80 10.07
C LYS A 624 5.28 99.56 8.83
N ASN A 625 5.44 100.88 8.75
CA ASN A 625 4.94 101.71 7.65
C ASN A 625 6.06 102.36 6.78
N LYS A 626 7.33 101.95 6.93
CA LYS A 626 8.48 102.58 6.23
C LYS A 626 9.19 101.58 5.29
N PRO A 627 8.98 101.62 3.96
CA PRO A 627 9.51 100.63 3.01
C PRO A 627 11.05 100.52 3.01
N LEU A 628 11.77 101.66 3.01
CA LEU A 628 13.24 101.68 3.06
C LEU A 628 13.80 101.09 4.36
N ALA A 629 13.14 101.37 5.49
CA ALA A 629 13.54 100.79 6.78
C ALA A 629 13.31 99.26 6.81
N LYS A 630 12.21 98.76 6.22
CA LYS A 630 11.99 97.31 6.07
C LYS A 630 13.06 96.66 5.21
N ALA A 631 13.46 97.30 4.10
CA ALA A 631 14.50 96.77 3.21
C ALA A 631 15.86 96.65 3.94
N LEU A 632 16.27 97.68 4.67
CA LEU A 632 17.51 97.65 5.46
C LEU A 632 17.47 96.57 6.56
N VAL A 633 16.33 96.42 7.25
CA VAL A 633 16.15 95.37 8.27
C VAL A 633 16.20 93.98 7.65
N ARG A 634 15.64 93.76 6.45
CA ARG A 634 15.75 92.48 5.75
C ARG A 634 17.20 92.16 5.41
N VAL A 635 17.96 93.12 4.86
CA VAL A 635 19.39 92.95 4.53
C VAL A 635 20.20 92.59 5.78
N ALA A 636 19.93 93.25 6.91
CA ALA A 636 20.60 92.93 8.18
C ALA A 636 20.22 91.55 8.74
N LEU A 637 18.98 91.09 8.52
CA LEU A 637 18.49 89.82 9.06
C LEU A 637 18.84 88.59 8.19
N TYR A 638 19.03 88.74 6.88
CA TYR A 638 19.29 87.59 5.99
C TYR A 638 20.53 86.76 6.38
N PRO A 639 21.69 87.35 6.74
CA PRO A 639 22.84 86.59 7.22
C PRO A 639 22.51 85.78 8.50
N LEU A 640 21.77 86.39 9.44
CA LEU A 640 21.35 85.74 10.68
C LEU A 640 20.33 84.61 10.42
N ILE A 641 19.41 84.79 9.46
CA ILE A 641 18.46 83.76 9.04
C ILE A 641 19.19 82.58 8.41
N GLY A 642 20.17 82.84 7.53
CA GLY A 642 21.00 81.80 6.91
C GLY A 642 21.79 81.01 7.96
N PHE A 643 22.46 81.69 8.88
CA PHE A 643 23.17 81.06 10.00
C PHE A 643 22.23 80.24 10.89
N SER A 644 21.07 80.79 11.23
CA SER A 644 20.05 80.10 12.02
C SER A 644 19.55 78.83 11.34
N LEU A 645 19.31 78.88 10.03
CA LEU A 645 18.86 77.72 9.24
C LEU A 645 19.90 76.59 9.23
N LEU A 646 21.19 76.93 9.09
CA LEU A 646 22.29 75.96 9.14
C LEU A 646 22.39 75.25 10.49
N LEU A 647 22.18 75.97 11.60
CA LEU A 647 22.16 75.39 12.94
C LEU A 647 20.92 74.49 13.14
N ILE A 648 19.72 74.98 12.80
CA ILE A 648 18.45 74.27 13.03
C ILE A 648 18.35 72.95 12.27
N ASN A 649 18.84 72.92 11.03
CA ASN A 649 18.81 71.73 10.18
C ASN A 649 19.99 70.77 10.44
N GLY A 650 20.83 71.03 11.44
CA GLY A 650 21.95 70.15 11.79
C GLY A 650 23.06 70.09 10.74
N ILE A 651 23.13 71.07 9.82
CA ILE A 651 24.14 71.17 8.75
C ILE A 651 25.41 71.88 9.24
N ALA A 652 25.31 72.68 10.31
CA ALA A 652 26.44 73.40 10.89
C ALA A 652 27.62 72.53 11.38
N PRO A 653 27.42 71.36 12.02
CA PRO A 653 28.52 70.43 12.29
C PRO A 653 29.20 69.97 10.99
N TYR A 654 28.42 69.67 9.95
CA TYR A 654 28.95 69.20 8.67
C TYR A 654 29.67 70.28 7.85
N LEU A 655 29.30 71.57 7.95
CA LEU A 655 30.03 72.67 7.31
C LEU A 655 31.31 73.07 8.07
N VAL A 656 31.34 72.91 9.39
CA VAL A 656 32.57 73.07 10.19
C VAL A 656 33.51 71.88 9.96
N PHE A 657 33.00 70.65 9.89
CA PHE A 657 33.80 69.46 9.55
C PHE A 657 34.32 69.48 8.10
N THR A 658 33.51 69.89 7.12
CA THR A 658 33.96 70.02 5.72
C THR A 658 34.88 71.22 5.51
N GLY A 659 34.69 72.33 6.23
CA GLY A 659 35.61 73.48 6.24
C GLY A 659 36.97 73.17 6.88
N PHE A 660 37.00 72.42 7.99
CA PHE A 660 38.24 71.93 8.60
C PHE A 660 38.92 70.85 7.74
N ALA A 661 38.15 69.96 7.09
CA ALA A 661 38.67 68.95 6.17
C ALA A 661 39.24 69.56 4.86
N PHE A 662 38.60 70.60 4.30
CA PHE A 662 39.13 71.35 3.16
C PHE A 662 40.38 72.16 3.52
N PHE A 663 40.41 72.76 4.72
CA PHE A 663 41.58 73.51 5.23
C PHE A 663 42.77 72.58 5.50
N PHE A 664 42.55 71.34 5.98
CA PHE A 664 43.60 70.32 6.15
C PHE A 664 44.04 69.70 4.81
N MET A 665 43.12 69.45 3.85
CA MET A 665 43.48 68.97 2.51
C MET A 665 44.29 70.00 1.70
N PHE A 666 44.06 71.30 1.88
CA PHE A 666 44.85 72.34 1.22
C PHE A 666 46.20 72.64 1.91
N ARG A 667 46.35 72.35 3.21
CA ARG A 667 47.63 72.49 3.92
C ARG A 667 48.57 71.28 3.74
N LEU A 668 48.04 70.09 3.45
CA LEU A 668 48.84 68.88 3.23
C LEU A 668 49.28 68.64 1.76
N ARG A 669 48.85 69.48 0.81
CA ARG A 669 49.30 69.42 -0.60
C ARG A 669 50.37 70.46 -0.97
N LYS A 670 50.87 71.24 0.01
CA LYS A 670 51.94 72.25 -0.17
C LYS A 670 53.24 71.95 0.60
N SER A 671 53.47 70.69 0.99
CA SER A 671 54.73 70.26 1.64
C SER A 671 55.36 68.99 1.05
N PHE A 672 55.06 68.65 -0.21
CA PHE A 672 55.79 67.63 -0.98
C PHE A 672 55.93 68.04 -2.45
N VAL A 673 56.64 69.15 -2.72
CA VAL A 673 57.43 69.40 -3.94
C VAL A 673 58.47 70.49 -3.59
N THR A 674 59.64 70.03 -3.10
CA THR A 674 61.04 70.46 -3.34
C THR A 674 61.88 69.99 -2.17
#